data_AF-A0A8T1VIW4-F1
#
_entry.id   AF-A0A8T1VIW4-F1
#
_cell.length_a   1.000
_cell.length_b   1.000
_cell.length_c   1.000
_cell.angle_alpha   90.00
_cell.angle_beta   90.00
_cell.angle_gamma   90.00
#
_symmetry.space_group_name_H-M   'P 1'
#
loop_
_entity.id
_entity.type
_entity.pdbx_description
1 polymer ?
#
loop_
_entity_poly.entity_id
_entity_poly.type
_entity_poly.pdbx_seq_one_letter_code
_entity_poly.pdbx_strand_id
1 'polypeptide(L)'
;MLQVASPPLKRPKLRFQSEDASDSRDQVYLKSTWVLTSLRHPALRVLCCLLHLLLCFFQGVTSPLLTSLQSPARFPVYGELAKTASTGFTWQKLVFQTALSLSLLLFLRLVAYPRLVQRQWNWETSYRHATRTFSRLSRASATNVDHDIYQAGATNRYGVMALHTFLASGARGKPAVQLQVWNVGSSHGSWTFMAATFPFLWAVAMYAVRKIVHGSALEERLFPEDMSEAWTSLSQLELQNALSTTLFALICFKLLLTLDWVLQDREYCRGLFGNWLSPVRRVYSEFHVVRVLWCWVSLLGLAVGGIYFGAIPILQKVWIQWKLEEESEVTDLDSWLSNASWNTLFSSLVVALDLLWIVQDWDFPSFASPLGYRMFGLHLDQITFHFPFGFKLSISSKWIGGFLVIALLLPLELGQFLQIANYSPHMYAQYVHLTTFRVLPLNTTYSEPSILDSHDATSHLLLQAGSLSRYFPWSGWDRAPAFAILLLATSALLWLSNKERCKMCFAVFLGLSGTRDGHIKALATLNRSVSVTTKRDLGTLQRLRTLCKLRARCDSFCIGLAGLSVLTVWLQFRAIWRSSAEYDRNLPLQAPGEAYAVLLLLITFVLLHQVHYRYCVKMEIMALRNQIPPDSRYSLWRSPRLLFLPLVTELLLCGVFLPPLVHGRVYFDEVRYTLPRATLAVVPACPRPLTMTPSKQACSLQYSYPLEIVNMIVLLRLYWFARVIRNQLSKQLVADKATTLNPTILTGKGVPADSLWWSFRISFALRPSKVLLTLFVTLWASTAAAVSIFERPFPSKLDGEDHALWLTLVTMTGVGYGDAYPITMGGRITIALGAVVGGLVFISLMTSEFLDALKGTNREHAVLSAMDRMKWERTLRVCAARLIRAAWQRHCVRSTERGGTTQRSTWATDRELLKSAQQFKMCRRRKPMHASHVLQKRGLSAFYSREVESWMVSRQAETAAYLDSLEQHMDDVDRSLQTLLHV
;
A
#
# COMPACT_ATOMS: atom_id res chain seq x y z
N MET A 1 -91.29 31.90 6.70
CA MET A 1 -91.31 31.80 8.18
C MET A 1 -89.93 31.32 8.64
N LEU A 2 -89.32 32.07 9.57
CA LEU A 2 -88.52 31.64 10.75
C LEU A 2 -87.34 30.65 10.51
N GLN A 3 -86.05 31.00 10.74
CA GLN A 3 -85.35 31.28 12.03
C GLN A 3 -85.25 30.04 12.95
N VAL A 4 -84.19 29.76 13.74
CA VAL A 4 -82.91 30.43 14.14
C VAL A 4 -81.98 29.32 14.74
N ALA A 5 -80.63 29.35 14.87
CA ALA A 5 -79.52 30.21 14.42
C ALA A 5 -78.15 29.45 14.56
N SER A 6 -77.07 30.11 14.99
CA SER A 6 -75.72 29.58 15.36
C SER A 6 -75.12 30.51 16.46
N PRO A 7 -73.86 30.40 16.97
CA PRO A 7 -72.73 29.44 16.81
C PRO A 7 -72.24 28.96 18.22
N PRO A 8 -70.94 28.76 18.61
CA PRO A 8 -69.66 28.50 17.91
C PRO A 8 -68.80 27.32 18.49
N LEU A 9 -67.54 27.20 18.01
CA LEU A 9 -66.33 26.59 18.64
C LEU A 9 -66.16 25.05 18.75
N LYS A 10 -65.20 24.52 17.95
CA LYS A 10 -64.06 23.67 18.41
C LYS A 10 -62.96 23.55 17.35
N ARG A 11 -61.70 23.35 17.77
CA ARG A 11 -60.50 23.26 16.90
C ARG A 11 -60.13 21.81 16.52
N PRO A 12 -59.45 21.57 15.38
CA PRO A 12 -59.21 20.22 14.85
C PRO A 12 -58.06 19.45 15.51
N LYS A 13 -58.10 18.12 15.45
CA LYS A 13 -56.96 17.23 15.77
C LYS A 13 -56.05 17.09 14.54
N LEU A 14 -54.75 17.34 14.71
CA LEU A 14 -53.75 17.09 13.67
C LEU A 14 -53.34 15.61 13.61
N ARG A 15 -53.56 14.97 12.46
CA ARG A 15 -52.75 13.82 12.03
C ARG A 15 -51.39 14.33 11.59
N PHE A 16 -50.31 13.64 11.95
CA PHE A 16 -49.03 13.74 11.26
C PHE A 16 -48.74 12.42 10.53
N GLN A 17 -48.32 12.52 9.27
CA GLN A 17 -47.92 11.39 8.45
C GLN A 17 -46.47 11.02 8.74
N SER A 18 -46.14 9.73 8.61
CA SER A 18 -44.80 9.19 8.89
C SER A 18 -43.95 9.13 7.63
N GLU A 19 -43.42 10.27 7.19
CA GLU A 19 -42.28 10.34 6.26
C GLU A 19 -41.08 11.02 6.96
N ASP A 20 -39.87 10.90 6.39
CA ASP A 20 -38.57 11.27 6.99
C ASP A 20 -38.07 10.39 8.16
N ALA A 21 -37.79 9.11 7.88
CA ALA A 21 -37.13 8.17 8.80
C ALA A 21 -35.94 7.37 8.20
N SER A 22 -35.34 7.83 7.09
CA SER A 22 -34.19 7.18 6.44
C SER A 22 -32.83 7.55 7.05
N ASP A 23 -32.56 8.85 7.19
CA ASP A 23 -31.19 9.35 7.38
C ASP A 23 -30.60 9.05 8.76
N SER A 24 -31.45 8.81 9.75
CA SER A 24 -31.03 8.36 11.09
C SER A 24 -30.50 6.92 11.09
N ARG A 25 -31.02 6.04 10.22
CA ARG A 25 -30.58 4.63 10.13
C ARG A 25 -29.20 4.51 9.49
N ASP A 26 -28.90 5.29 8.45
CA ASP A 26 -27.59 5.29 7.78
C ASP A 26 -26.45 5.74 8.72
N GLN A 27 -26.70 6.71 9.62
CA GLN A 27 -25.70 7.11 10.62
C GLN A 27 -25.42 6.00 11.66
N VAL A 28 -26.45 5.27 12.10
CA VAL A 28 -26.30 4.12 13.01
C VAL A 28 -25.58 2.96 12.32
N TYR A 29 -25.91 2.66 11.06
CA TYR A 29 -25.21 1.63 10.27
C TYR A 29 -23.72 1.94 10.07
N LEU A 30 -23.39 3.18 9.71
CA LEU A 30 -21.99 3.63 9.63
C LEU A 30 -21.26 3.52 10.98
N LYS A 31 -21.91 3.86 12.10
CA LYS A 31 -21.31 3.70 13.42
C LYS A 31 -21.05 2.23 13.75
N SER A 32 -22.03 1.34 13.56
CA SER A 32 -21.91 -0.10 13.87
C SER A 32 -20.82 -0.82 13.06
N THR A 33 -20.71 -0.53 11.76
CA THR A 33 -19.69 -1.14 10.89
C THR A 33 -18.27 -0.67 11.21
N TRP A 34 -18.09 0.57 11.69
CA TRP A 34 -16.77 1.05 12.14
C TRP A 34 -16.32 0.43 13.47
N VAL A 35 -17.25 0.15 14.40
CA VAL A 35 -16.97 -0.49 15.70
C VAL A 35 -16.23 -1.82 15.50
N LEU A 36 -16.70 -2.64 14.56
CA LEU A 36 -16.21 -4.01 14.36
C LEU A 36 -14.92 -4.10 13.53
N THR A 37 -14.42 -3.01 12.94
CA THR A 37 -13.34 -3.06 11.92
C THR A 37 -12.18 -2.08 12.13
N SER A 38 -12.07 -1.41 13.28
CA SER A 38 -10.86 -0.64 13.62
C SER A 38 -9.84 -1.53 14.34
N LEU A 39 -8.57 -1.39 13.99
CA LEU A 39 -7.48 -2.17 14.60
C LEU A 39 -7.20 -1.73 16.04
N ARG A 40 -7.67 -0.54 16.41
CA ARG A 40 -7.59 0.06 17.74
C ARG A 40 -8.70 -0.46 18.68
N HIS A 41 -9.49 -1.44 18.24
CA HIS A 41 -10.46 -2.11 19.09
C HIS A 41 -9.73 -2.87 20.23
N PRO A 42 -10.10 -2.68 21.51
CA PRO A 42 -9.33 -3.15 22.65
C PRO A 42 -9.07 -4.66 22.65
N ALA A 43 -10.07 -5.48 22.27
CA ALA A 43 -9.91 -6.93 22.18
C ALA A 43 -8.84 -7.36 21.14
N LEU A 44 -8.63 -6.58 20.07
CA LEU A 44 -7.64 -6.88 19.03
C LEU A 44 -6.22 -6.54 19.51
N ARG A 45 -6.07 -5.53 20.37
CA ARG A 45 -4.80 -5.25 21.07
C ARG A 45 -4.41 -6.38 22.04
N VAL A 46 -5.37 -6.90 22.81
CA VAL A 46 -5.13 -8.05 23.71
C VAL A 46 -4.82 -9.31 22.91
N LEU A 47 -5.58 -9.61 21.86
CA LEU A 47 -5.31 -10.75 20.96
C LEU A 47 -3.92 -10.67 20.33
N CYS A 48 -3.48 -9.47 19.92
CA CYS A 48 -2.13 -9.24 19.41
C CYS A 48 -1.04 -9.58 20.43
N CYS A 49 -1.22 -9.22 21.71
CA CYS A 49 -0.27 -9.57 22.78
C CYS A 49 -0.28 -11.07 23.11
N LEU A 50 -1.44 -11.73 23.11
CA LEU A 50 -1.55 -13.18 23.32
C LEU A 50 -0.87 -13.97 22.19
N LEU A 51 -1.10 -13.58 20.93
CA LEU A 51 -0.47 -14.22 19.78
C LEU A 51 1.06 -13.95 19.74
N HIS A 52 1.51 -12.80 20.24
CA HIS A 52 2.94 -12.53 20.44
C HIS A 52 3.58 -13.46 21.47
N LEU A 53 2.92 -13.63 22.63
CA LEU A 53 3.37 -14.51 23.70
C LEU A 53 3.49 -15.98 23.23
N LEU A 54 2.51 -16.47 22.46
CA LEU A 54 2.53 -17.82 21.88
C LEU A 54 3.69 -18.01 20.88
N LEU A 55 3.92 -17.03 19.99
CA LEU A 55 5.01 -17.11 19.01
C LEU A 55 6.39 -17.05 19.67
N CYS A 56 6.58 -16.22 20.71
CA CYS A 56 7.85 -16.16 21.42
C CYS A 56 8.09 -17.35 22.35
N PHE A 57 7.03 -18.00 22.86
CA PHE A 57 7.16 -19.32 23.50
C PHE A 57 7.66 -20.36 22.49
N PHE A 58 6.99 -20.46 21.33
CA PHE A 58 7.38 -21.39 20.26
C PHE A 58 8.82 -21.15 19.80
N GLN A 59 9.18 -19.92 19.45
CA GLN A 59 10.54 -19.56 19.03
C GLN A 59 11.59 -19.74 20.15
N GLY A 60 11.18 -19.61 21.42
CA GLY A 60 12.00 -19.92 22.59
C GLY A 60 12.23 -21.42 22.83
N VAL A 61 11.58 -22.29 22.04
CA VAL A 61 11.67 -23.76 22.09
C VAL A 61 12.20 -24.35 20.77
N THR A 62 11.85 -23.78 19.62
CA THR A 62 12.25 -24.28 18.29
C THR A 62 13.55 -23.68 17.76
N SER A 63 14.25 -22.82 18.51
CA SER A 63 15.45 -22.14 18.03
C SER A 63 16.65 -23.10 17.89
N PRO A 64 17.34 -23.14 16.74
CA PRO A 64 18.59 -23.93 16.57
C PRO A 64 19.71 -23.45 17.47
N LEU A 65 19.60 -22.21 17.97
CA LEU A 65 20.59 -21.62 18.86
C LEU A 65 20.66 -22.38 20.20
N LEU A 66 19.59 -23.02 20.66
CA LEU A 66 19.51 -23.71 21.96
C LEU A 66 20.51 -24.86 22.15
N THR A 67 21.23 -25.28 21.11
CA THR A 67 22.31 -26.29 21.16
C THR A 67 23.66 -25.72 20.70
N SER A 68 23.84 -24.40 20.77
CA SER A 68 25.02 -23.69 20.27
C SER A 68 26.06 -23.49 21.38
N LEU A 69 27.14 -24.26 21.31
CA LEU A 69 28.31 -24.11 22.21
C LEU A 69 29.16 -22.86 21.92
N GLN A 70 28.97 -22.20 20.76
CA GLN A 70 29.69 -20.98 20.40
C GLN A 70 28.77 -19.95 19.73
N SER A 71 28.42 -18.86 20.42
CA SER A 71 27.71 -17.74 19.79
C SER A 71 28.70 -16.70 19.21
N PRO A 72 28.77 -16.50 17.87
CA PRO A 72 29.58 -15.43 17.27
C PRO A 72 28.95 -14.03 17.43
N ALA A 73 27.75 -13.94 17.99
CA ALA A 73 26.94 -12.73 18.05
C ALA A 73 27.27 -11.87 19.28
N ARG A 74 28.19 -10.91 19.12
CA ARG A 74 28.20 -9.71 19.97
C ARG A 74 26.90 -8.94 19.71
N PHE A 75 26.03 -8.77 20.71
CA PHE A 75 24.78 -8.00 20.56
C PHE A 75 25.10 -6.56 20.10
N PRO A 76 24.80 -6.17 18.84
CA PRO A 76 25.57 -5.11 18.17
C PRO A 76 25.30 -3.68 18.66
N VAL A 77 24.18 -3.47 19.37
CA VAL A 77 23.78 -2.13 19.88
C VAL A 77 24.08 -1.96 21.37
N TYR A 78 24.11 -3.06 22.14
CA TYR A 78 24.22 -3.02 23.62
C TYR A 78 25.40 -3.80 24.17
N GLY A 79 25.93 -4.80 23.48
CA GLY A 79 27.16 -5.51 23.85
C GLY A 79 28.34 -4.53 23.82
N GLU A 80 28.73 -4.06 22.63
CA GLU A 80 29.82 -3.07 22.48
C GLU A 80 29.60 -1.78 23.29
N LEU A 81 28.35 -1.34 23.48
CA LEU A 81 28.03 -0.10 24.19
C LEU A 81 28.04 -0.26 25.72
N ALA A 82 27.60 -1.42 26.25
CA ALA A 82 27.80 -1.76 27.66
C ALA A 82 29.27 -2.11 27.94
N LYS A 83 29.97 -2.80 27.02
CA LYS A 83 31.39 -3.12 27.11
C LYS A 83 32.25 -1.85 27.20
N THR A 84 32.07 -0.91 26.27
CA THR A 84 32.80 0.36 26.30
C THR A 84 32.51 1.23 27.53
N ALA A 85 31.35 1.05 28.17
CA ALA A 85 31.01 1.70 29.45
C ALA A 85 31.53 0.95 30.69
N SER A 86 31.57 -0.38 30.66
CA SER A 86 31.95 -1.23 31.81
C SER A 86 33.46 -1.46 31.93
N THR A 87 34.19 -1.63 30.82
CA THR A 87 35.66 -1.89 30.82
C THR A 87 36.51 -0.65 31.13
N GLY A 88 35.94 0.40 31.72
CA GLY A 88 36.68 1.58 32.19
C GLY A 88 35.85 2.86 32.12
N PHE A 89 35.17 3.20 33.21
CA PHE A 89 34.28 4.35 33.31
C PHE A 89 35.07 5.65 33.60
N THR A 90 35.72 6.22 32.58
CA THR A 90 36.44 7.51 32.71
C THR A 90 35.53 8.70 32.36
N TRP A 91 35.66 9.81 33.10
CA TRP A 91 34.89 11.04 32.87
C TRP A 91 34.98 11.58 31.42
N GLN A 92 36.09 11.33 30.73
CA GLN A 92 36.29 11.69 29.32
C GLN A 92 35.32 10.94 28.38
N LYS A 93 35.06 9.64 28.61
CA LYS A 93 34.05 8.89 27.85
C LYS A 93 32.65 9.43 28.08
N LEU A 94 32.32 9.81 29.33
CA LEU A 94 31.04 10.42 29.69
C LEU A 94 30.82 11.76 28.95
N VAL A 95 31.84 12.62 28.90
CA VAL A 95 31.79 13.88 28.15
C VAL A 95 31.65 13.63 26.64
N PHE A 96 32.36 12.63 26.09
CA PHE A 96 32.26 12.31 24.66
C PHE A 96 30.88 11.73 24.28
N GLN A 97 30.33 10.79 25.07
CA GLN A 97 29.00 10.22 24.84
C GLN A 97 27.87 11.23 25.08
N THR A 98 28.00 12.14 26.06
CA THR A 98 27.03 13.23 26.23
C THR A 98 27.10 14.25 25.09
N ALA A 99 28.28 14.60 24.58
CA ALA A 99 28.42 15.43 23.39
C ALA A 99 27.84 14.75 22.13
N LEU A 100 28.10 13.44 21.94
CA LEU A 100 27.58 12.66 20.82
C LEU A 100 26.04 12.59 20.86
N SER A 101 25.45 12.21 22.00
CA SER A 101 23.99 12.16 22.15
C SER A 101 23.34 13.54 22.03
N LEU A 102 23.97 14.61 22.52
CA LEU A 102 23.50 15.99 22.32
C LEU A 102 23.52 16.39 20.83
N SER A 103 24.59 16.04 20.10
CA SER A 103 24.69 16.30 18.66
C SER A 103 23.71 15.47 17.82
N LEU A 104 23.45 14.22 18.20
CA LEU A 104 22.41 13.37 17.58
C LEU A 104 21.01 13.95 17.81
N LEU A 105 20.72 14.41 19.03
CA LEU A 105 19.45 15.06 19.38
C LEU A 105 19.29 16.38 18.62
N LEU A 106 20.35 17.17 18.48
CA LEU A 106 20.38 18.37 17.63
C LEU A 106 20.13 18.03 16.15
N PHE A 107 20.80 17.02 15.59
CA PHE A 107 20.62 16.59 14.20
C PHE A 107 19.19 16.11 13.92
N LEU A 108 18.62 15.28 14.81
CA LEU A 108 17.24 14.83 14.72
C LEU A 108 16.25 16.01 14.76
N ARG A 109 16.49 16.98 15.65
CA ARG A 109 15.64 18.17 15.85
C ARG A 109 15.76 19.22 14.74
N LEU A 110 16.94 19.39 14.14
CA LEU A 110 17.24 20.44 13.16
C LEU A 110 17.16 19.97 11.70
N VAL A 111 17.49 18.71 11.39
CA VAL A 111 17.58 18.20 10.01
C VAL A 111 16.47 17.22 9.69
N ALA A 112 16.25 16.20 10.54
CA ALA A 112 15.25 15.17 10.28
C ALA A 112 13.82 15.68 10.52
N TYR A 113 13.58 16.33 11.67
CA TYR A 113 12.25 16.80 12.08
C TYR A 113 11.61 17.78 11.08
N PRO A 114 12.28 18.85 10.58
CA PRO A 114 11.68 19.73 9.57
C PRO A 114 11.39 18.99 8.26
N ARG A 115 12.32 18.15 7.78
CA ARG A 115 12.15 17.42 6.50
C ARG A 115 11.03 16.37 6.54
N LEU A 116 10.76 15.77 7.70
CA LEU A 116 9.64 14.86 7.89
C LEU A 116 8.29 15.61 8.02
N VAL A 117 8.24 16.70 8.77
CA VAL A 117 6.99 17.43 9.07
C VAL A 117 6.56 18.35 7.91
N GLN A 118 7.48 19.12 7.32
CA GLN A 118 7.17 20.05 6.22
C GLN A 118 6.65 19.34 4.96
N ARG A 119 6.96 18.05 4.79
CA ARG A 119 6.46 17.24 3.66
C ARG A 119 5.02 16.77 3.80
N GLN A 120 4.33 17.01 4.92
CA GLN A 120 2.99 16.47 5.16
C GLN A 120 1.86 17.49 5.44
N TRP A 121 2.10 18.66 6.06
CA TRP A 121 1.01 19.64 6.25
C TRP A 121 1.49 21.09 6.46
N ASN A 122 0.72 22.07 5.95
CA ASN A 122 0.92 23.49 6.25
C ASN A 122 0.47 23.84 7.68
N TRP A 123 1.30 23.44 8.64
CA TRP A 123 1.04 23.56 10.09
C TRP A 123 0.54 24.94 10.51
N GLU A 124 1.13 26.00 9.95
CA GLU A 124 0.84 27.38 10.31
C GLU A 124 -0.65 27.77 10.13
N THR A 125 -1.28 27.29 9.06
CA THR A 125 -2.73 27.53 8.83
C THR A 125 -3.59 26.76 9.82
N SER A 126 -3.23 25.52 10.13
CA SER A 126 -3.94 24.68 11.11
C SER A 126 -3.81 25.24 12.54
N TYR A 127 -2.59 25.68 12.90
CA TYR A 127 -2.28 26.30 14.19
C TYR A 127 -3.02 27.63 14.40
N ARG A 128 -3.05 28.51 13.37
CA ARG A 128 -3.83 29.76 13.41
C ARG A 128 -5.34 29.49 13.50
N HIS A 129 -5.85 28.37 12.98
CA HIS A 129 -7.26 27.98 13.16
C HIS A 129 -7.54 27.39 14.55
N ALA A 130 -6.70 26.49 15.06
CA ALA A 130 -6.87 25.87 16.38
C ALA A 130 -6.83 26.89 17.52
N THR A 131 -5.83 27.78 17.52
CA THR A 131 -5.72 28.85 18.53
C THR A 131 -6.90 29.83 18.50
N ARG A 132 -7.41 30.16 17.30
CA ARG A 132 -8.62 31.00 17.11
C ARG A 132 -9.95 30.31 17.45
N THR A 133 -10.00 28.98 17.51
CA THR A 133 -11.21 28.24 17.94
C THR A 133 -11.24 28.09 19.46
N PHE A 134 -10.14 27.69 20.10
CA PHE A 134 -10.07 27.62 21.57
C PHE A 134 -10.32 28.98 22.25
N SER A 135 -9.72 30.06 21.76
CA SER A 135 -9.94 31.43 22.27
C SER A 135 -11.32 32.04 21.94
N ARG A 136 -12.21 31.30 21.29
CA ARG A 136 -13.61 31.66 21.07
C ARG A 136 -14.57 30.81 21.92
N LEU A 137 -14.26 29.52 22.10
CA LEU A 137 -15.00 28.65 23.02
C LEU A 137 -14.99 29.21 24.46
N SER A 138 -13.85 29.73 24.92
CA SER A 138 -13.72 30.36 26.25
C SER A 138 -14.51 31.67 26.45
N ARG A 139 -15.18 32.19 25.40
CA ARG A 139 -16.09 33.35 25.48
C ARG A 139 -17.55 32.97 25.29
N ALA A 140 -17.83 31.91 24.53
CA ALA A 140 -19.19 31.43 24.29
C ALA A 140 -19.86 30.85 25.55
N SER A 141 -19.09 30.38 26.54
CA SER A 141 -19.62 29.89 27.83
C SER A 141 -19.77 30.98 28.90
N ALA A 142 -19.58 32.25 28.56
CA ALA A 142 -19.56 33.38 29.51
C ALA A 142 -20.73 34.38 29.33
N THR A 143 -21.69 34.08 28.44
CA THR A 143 -22.70 35.05 27.96
C THR A 143 -24.13 34.47 27.92
N ASN A 144 -24.43 33.49 28.78
CA ASN A 144 -25.79 32.94 28.98
C ASN A 144 -25.94 32.48 30.44
N VAL A 145 -26.13 33.42 31.36
CA VAL A 145 -26.64 33.20 32.72
C VAL A 145 -27.56 34.37 33.05
N ASP A 146 -28.84 34.24 32.72
CA ASP A 146 -29.87 35.09 33.31
C ASP A 146 -30.13 34.61 34.75
N HIS A 147 -30.37 35.54 35.67
CA HIS A 147 -30.82 35.23 37.02
C HIS A 147 -32.34 34.94 37.00
N ASP A 148 -32.78 33.83 37.60
CA ASP A 148 -33.81 33.84 38.67
C ASP A 148 -34.28 32.43 39.13
N ILE A 149 -34.97 32.42 40.29
CA ILE A 149 -35.82 31.34 40.88
C ILE A 149 -35.07 30.20 41.64
N TYR A 150 -35.81 29.53 42.52
CA TYR A 150 -35.38 29.00 43.83
C TYR A 150 -35.30 27.45 43.97
N GLN A 151 -34.48 27.03 44.94
CA GLN A 151 -34.56 25.84 45.83
C GLN A 151 -35.29 24.56 45.36
N ALA A 152 -34.57 23.42 45.34
CA ALA A 152 -34.71 22.32 46.34
C ALA A 152 -33.92 21.05 45.95
N GLY A 153 -33.56 20.21 46.94
CA GLY A 153 -33.21 18.79 46.76
C GLY A 153 -31.75 18.48 46.38
N ALA A 154 -30.98 17.90 47.30
CA ALA A 154 -29.59 17.51 47.06
C ALA A 154 -29.45 16.10 46.45
N THR A 155 -28.72 15.96 45.34
CA THR A 155 -28.02 14.71 44.97
C THR A 155 -26.67 15.02 44.31
N ASN A 156 -25.62 14.28 44.69
CA ASN A 156 -24.26 14.49 44.18
C ASN A 156 -24.08 14.03 42.72
N ARG A 157 -23.69 14.95 41.83
CA ARG A 157 -23.04 14.64 40.55
C ARG A 157 -21.95 15.65 40.23
N TYR A 158 -20.74 15.39 40.71
CA TYR A 158 -19.54 16.10 40.26
C TYR A 158 -19.31 15.83 38.77
N GLY A 159 -19.26 16.90 37.96
CA GLY A 159 -19.16 16.80 36.51
C GLY A 159 -18.22 17.84 35.90
N VAL A 160 -17.06 17.36 35.44
CA VAL A 160 -16.07 18.06 34.60
C VAL A 160 -15.32 19.23 35.26
N MET A 161 -13.98 19.13 35.27
CA MET A 161 -13.09 20.20 35.73
C MET A 161 -13.02 21.37 34.75
N ALA A 162 -12.94 22.59 35.28
CA ALA A 162 -12.56 23.79 34.53
C ALA A 162 -11.08 24.13 34.76
N LEU A 163 -10.46 24.87 33.84
CA LEU A 163 -9.53 25.93 34.24
C LEU A 163 -9.37 27.07 33.23
N HIS A 164 -9.08 28.24 33.79
CA HIS A 164 -8.74 29.51 33.16
C HIS A 164 -7.27 29.61 32.74
N THR A 165 -6.99 30.55 31.82
CA THR A 165 -5.65 31.10 31.56
C THR A 165 -5.63 32.57 31.98
N PHE A 166 -4.66 32.98 32.80
CA PHE A 166 -4.53 34.38 33.23
C PHE A 166 -3.87 35.27 32.17
N LEU A 167 -4.35 36.51 32.08
CA LEU A 167 -3.60 37.68 31.62
C LEU A 167 -3.43 38.62 32.82
N ALA A 168 -2.34 39.41 32.85
CA ALA A 168 -1.97 40.17 34.04
C ALA A 168 -2.79 41.46 34.20
N SER A 169 -3.40 41.62 35.38
CA SER A 169 -3.75 42.90 35.99
C SER A 169 -3.80 42.72 37.52
N GLY A 170 -3.53 43.78 38.29
CA GLY A 170 -3.23 43.68 39.72
C GLY A 170 -4.46 43.74 40.63
N ALA A 171 -4.68 42.68 41.42
CA ALA A 171 -5.48 42.71 42.65
C ALA A 171 -4.96 41.66 43.64
N ARG A 172 -4.98 41.95 44.95
CA ARG A 172 -4.56 40.99 45.99
C ARG A 172 -5.68 40.00 46.34
N GLY A 173 -5.34 38.72 46.46
CA GLY A 173 -6.11 37.74 47.24
C GLY A 173 -7.15 36.88 46.51
N LYS A 174 -6.71 35.78 45.88
CA LYS A 174 -7.43 34.49 45.73
C LYS A 174 -6.46 33.41 45.18
N PRO A 175 -6.65 32.12 45.51
CA PRO A 175 -5.73 31.07 45.06
C PRO A 175 -5.94 30.71 43.59
N ALA A 176 -4.87 30.73 42.80
CA ALA A 176 -4.88 30.30 41.40
C ALA A 176 -4.50 28.82 41.28
N VAL A 177 -5.47 27.95 41.00
CA VAL A 177 -5.19 26.58 40.54
C VAL A 177 -4.58 26.66 39.13
N GLN A 178 -3.61 25.79 38.82
CA GLN A 178 -2.99 25.67 37.48
C GLN A 178 -3.35 24.35 36.82
N LEU A 179 -3.58 24.38 35.51
CA LEU A 179 -3.93 23.22 34.69
C LEU A 179 -3.20 23.37 33.35
N GLN A 180 -2.20 22.54 33.13
CA GLN A 180 -1.27 22.71 32.01
C GLN A 180 -1.88 22.16 30.73
N VAL A 181 -2.26 23.05 29.80
CA VAL A 181 -2.58 22.67 28.42
C VAL A 181 -1.27 22.28 27.73
N TRP A 182 -1.01 20.97 27.68
CA TRP A 182 0.22 20.42 27.09
C TRP A 182 0.28 20.75 25.60
N ASN A 183 1.28 21.56 25.24
CA ASN A 183 1.55 21.94 23.87
C ASN A 183 2.03 20.69 23.10
N VAL A 184 1.34 20.28 22.04
CA VAL A 184 1.70 19.08 21.26
C VAL A 184 3.18 19.15 20.80
N GLY A 185 3.69 20.36 20.52
CA GLY A 185 5.09 20.60 20.16
C GLY A 185 6.13 20.31 21.25
N SER A 186 5.80 20.30 22.56
CA SER A 186 6.74 19.86 23.60
C SER A 186 6.77 18.34 23.74
N SER A 187 5.64 17.67 23.53
CA SER A 187 5.54 16.20 23.65
C SER A 187 6.47 15.45 22.68
N HIS A 188 6.55 15.90 21.42
CA HIS A 188 7.36 15.24 20.40
C HIS A 188 8.88 15.31 20.67
N GLY A 189 9.36 16.34 21.38
CA GLY A 189 10.76 16.46 21.74
C GLY A 189 11.23 15.42 22.76
N SER A 190 10.29 14.82 23.51
CA SER A 190 10.61 13.87 24.57
C SER A 190 10.90 12.45 24.03
N TRP A 191 10.35 12.07 22.87
CA TRP A 191 10.75 10.81 22.22
C TRP A 191 12.16 10.90 21.60
N THR A 192 12.52 12.03 21.00
CA THR A 192 13.91 12.29 20.56
C THR A 192 14.89 12.39 21.71
N PHE A 193 14.44 12.78 22.91
CA PHE A 193 15.23 12.71 24.13
C PHE A 193 15.49 11.25 24.51
N MET A 194 14.45 10.42 24.65
CA MET A 194 14.62 9.00 25.00
C MET A 194 15.45 8.21 23.98
N ALA A 195 15.29 8.45 22.67
CA ALA A 195 16.11 7.79 21.65
C ALA A 195 17.61 8.13 21.77
N ALA A 196 17.95 9.32 22.28
CA ALA A 196 19.33 9.76 22.51
C ALA A 196 19.88 9.38 23.90
N THR A 197 19.02 9.33 24.93
CA THR A 197 19.42 9.00 26.31
C THR A 197 19.29 7.53 26.67
N PHE A 198 18.56 6.72 25.91
CA PHE A 198 18.38 5.30 26.21
C PHE A 198 19.70 4.51 26.29
N PRO A 199 20.68 4.64 25.37
CA PRO A 199 21.95 3.93 25.48
C PRO A 199 22.71 4.29 26.77
N PHE A 200 22.61 5.55 27.21
CA PHE A 200 23.20 6.03 28.45
C PHE A 200 22.47 5.53 29.70
N LEU A 201 21.14 5.61 29.73
CA LEU A 201 20.31 5.07 30.82
C LEU A 201 20.49 3.55 30.96
N TRP A 202 20.61 2.82 29.85
CA TRP A 202 20.90 1.40 29.84
C TRP A 202 22.31 1.10 30.34
N ALA A 203 23.34 1.82 29.88
CA ALA A 203 24.70 1.67 30.38
C ALA A 203 24.82 1.95 31.89
N VAL A 204 24.15 2.99 32.40
CA VAL A 204 24.09 3.31 33.83
C VAL A 204 23.32 2.24 34.61
N ALA A 205 22.21 1.71 34.07
CA ALA A 205 21.47 0.61 34.69
C ALA A 205 22.31 -0.68 34.76
N MET A 206 22.99 -1.06 33.68
CA MET A 206 23.87 -2.23 33.65
C MET A 206 25.08 -2.07 34.59
N TYR A 207 25.66 -0.87 34.68
CA TYR A 207 26.71 -0.55 35.67
C TYR A 207 26.20 -0.65 37.11
N ALA A 208 25.00 -0.13 37.40
CA ALA A 208 24.38 -0.22 38.72
C ALA A 208 24.04 -1.68 39.08
N VAL A 209 23.48 -2.46 38.14
CA VAL A 209 23.25 -3.90 38.30
C VAL A 209 24.57 -4.61 38.60
N ARG A 210 25.63 -4.40 37.80
CA ARG A 210 26.95 -5.00 38.07
C ARG A 210 27.45 -4.68 39.47
N LYS A 211 27.35 -3.42 39.92
CA LYS A 211 27.80 -3.01 41.25
C LYS A 211 26.96 -3.59 42.40
N ILE A 212 25.66 -3.83 42.20
CA ILE A 212 24.78 -4.50 43.17
C ILE A 212 25.06 -6.01 43.23
N VAL A 213 25.42 -6.59 42.08
CA VAL A 213 25.65 -8.02 41.87
C VAL A 213 27.10 -8.43 42.18
N HIS A 214 27.99 -7.46 42.38
CA HIS A 214 29.44 -7.66 42.47
C HIS A 214 29.84 -8.64 43.58
N GLY A 215 30.64 -9.67 43.23
CA GLY A 215 31.06 -10.70 44.18
C GLY A 215 30.00 -11.76 44.54
N SER A 216 28.87 -11.79 43.82
CA SER A 216 27.89 -12.89 43.91
C SER A 216 27.98 -13.82 42.69
N ALA A 217 27.50 -15.06 42.84
CA ALA A 217 27.39 -16.03 41.73
C ALA A 217 26.45 -15.57 40.59
N LEU A 218 25.74 -14.45 40.76
CA LEU A 218 24.96 -13.82 39.70
C LEU A 218 25.82 -12.89 38.80
N GLU A 219 27.03 -12.47 39.22
CA GLU A 219 27.92 -11.64 38.40
C GLU A 219 28.48 -12.41 37.21
N GLU A 220 28.99 -13.61 37.49
CA GLU A 220 29.51 -14.57 36.51
C GLU A 220 28.47 -14.93 35.43
N ARG A 221 27.18 -14.96 35.81
CA ARG A 221 26.04 -15.22 34.91
C ARG A 221 25.52 -14.00 34.15
N LEU A 222 25.90 -12.78 34.53
CA LEU A 222 25.40 -11.51 33.93
C LEU A 222 26.46 -10.71 33.16
N PHE A 223 27.75 -10.83 33.53
CA PHE A 223 28.84 -10.01 32.98
C PHE A 223 29.99 -10.90 32.44
N PRO A 224 29.73 -11.63 31.35
CA PRO A 224 30.59 -12.74 30.90
C PRO A 224 31.97 -12.34 30.34
N GLU A 225 32.16 -11.07 29.97
CA GLU A 225 33.23 -10.67 29.05
C GLU A 225 34.62 -10.46 29.67
N ASP A 226 34.74 -10.41 31.00
CA ASP A 226 35.99 -10.05 31.68
C ASP A 226 36.78 -11.25 32.24
N MET A 227 36.25 -12.48 32.14
CA MET A 227 36.97 -13.72 32.52
C MET A 227 37.64 -14.33 31.27
N SER A 228 38.96 -14.19 31.20
CA SER A 228 39.78 -14.70 30.10
C SER A 228 40.06 -16.21 30.18
N GLU A 229 40.31 -16.79 29.01
CA GLU A 229 40.88 -18.14 28.76
C GLU A 229 39.98 -19.38 28.81
N ALA A 230 38.91 -19.45 29.63
CA ALA A 230 38.07 -20.66 29.69
C ALA A 230 36.55 -20.41 29.78
N TRP A 231 35.95 -19.90 28.70
CA TRP A 231 34.50 -20.05 28.51
C TRP A 231 34.16 -21.52 28.22
N THR A 232 33.70 -22.25 29.23
CA THR A 232 33.18 -23.60 29.05
C THR A 232 32.02 -23.58 28.06
N SER A 233 31.98 -24.58 27.18
CA SER A 233 30.98 -24.66 26.11
C SER A 233 29.52 -24.66 26.62
N LEU A 234 29.32 -25.09 27.86
CA LEU A 234 28.03 -25.25 28.53
C LEU A 234 27.46 -23.93 29.08
N SER A 235 28.27 -22.97 29.52
CA SER A 235 27.75 -21.72 30.10
C SER A 235 27.08 -20.80 29.07
N GLN A 236 27.43 -20.95 27.78
CA GLN A 236 26.71 -20.28 26.68
C GLN A 236 25.28 -20.83 26.48
N LEU A 237 25.05 -22.10 26.80
CA LEU A 237 23.73 -22.75 26.77
C LEU A 237 22.80 -22.11 27.81
N GLU A 238 23.32 -21.87 29.03
CA GLU A 238 22.58 -21.18 30.09
C GLU A 238 22.24 -19.74 29.70
N LEU A 239 23.19 -19.00 29.14
CA LEU A 239 23.00 -17.62 28.71
C LEU A 239 21.88 -17.51 27.66
N GLN A 240 21.82 -18.43 26.70
CA GLN A 240 20.76 -18.49 25.69
C GLN A 240 19.40 -18.82 26.31
N ASN A 241 19.37 -19.74 27.29
CA ASN A 241 18.15 -20.06 28.03
C ASN A 241 17.64 -18.83 28.80
N ALA A 242 18.53 -18.15 29.55
CA ALA A 242 18.24 -16.91 30.26
C ALA A 242 17.74 -15.78 29.32
N LEU A 243 18.30 -15.65 28.12
CA LEU A 243 17.83 -14.72 27.09
C LEU A 243 16.42 -15.08 26.59
N SER A 244 16.11 -16.36 26.40
CA SER A 244 14.75 -16.78 26.02
C SER A 244 13.72 -16.50 27.11
N THR A 245 14.05 -16.79 28.38
CA THR A 245 13.16 -16.61 29.51
C THR A 245 12.93 -15.13 29.84
N THR A 246 13.96 -14.29 29.69
CA THR A 246 13.83 -12.84 29.90
C THR A 246 12.98 -12.20 28.80
N LEU A 247 13.18 -12.56 27.52
CA LEU A 247 12.28 -12.13 26.44
C LEU A 247 10.82 -12.51 26.71
N PHE A 248 10.56 -13.77 27.09
CA PHE A 248 9.21 -14.21 27.41
C PHE A 248 8.60 -13.46 28.61
N ALA A 249 9.37 -13.23 29.68
CA ALA A 249 8.93 -12.46 30.84
C ALA A 249 8.61 -10.99 30.49
N LEU A 250 9.40 -10.35 29.62
CA LEU A 250 9.15 -8.99 29.13
C LEU A 250 7.87 -8.91 28.28
N ILE A 251 7.56 -9.94 27.49
CA ILE A 251 6.29 -10.03 26.74
C ILE A 251 5.10 -10.30 27.68
N CYS A 252 5.27 -11.08 28.74
CA CYS A 252 4.27 -11.21 29.81
C CYS A 252 4.00 -9.86 30.49
N PHE A 253 5.04 -9.07 30.77
CA PHE A 253 4.89 -7.72 31.31
C PHE A 253 4.20 -6.75 30.31
N LYS A 254 4.51 -6.85 29.01
CA LYS A 254 3.79 -6.14 27.93
C LYS A 254 2.30 -6.49 27.96
N LEU A 255 1.95 -7.78 28.09
CA LEU A 255 0.55 -8.20 28.20
C LEU A 255 -0.14 -7.57 29.42
N LEU A 256 0.48 -7.63 30.61
CA LEU A 256 -0.06 -7.04 31.85
C LEU A 256 -0.30 -5.52 31.74
N LEU A 257 0.67 -4.76 31.20
CA LEU A 257 0.52 -3.33 30.94
C LEU A 257 -0.67 -3.05 30.00
N THR A 258 -0.86 -3.90 28.99
CA THR A 258 -1.92 -3.68 27.99
C THR A 258 -3.31 -4.01 28.49
N LEU A 259 -3.43 -5.04 29.33
CA LEU A 259 -4.67 -5.34 30.04
C LEU A 259 -5.05 -4.18 30.97
N ASP A 260 -4.09 -3.62 31.71
CA ASP A 260 -4.32 -2.46 32.56
C ASP A 260 -4.80 -1.23 31.76
N TRP A 261 -4.12 -0.86 30.68
CA TRP A 261 -4.54 0.26 29.81
C TRP A 261 -5.93 0.05 29.19
N VAL A 262 -6.22 -1.18 28.72
CA VAL A 262 -7.50 -1.54 28.08
C VAL A 262 -8.66 -1.58 29.08
N LEU A 263 -8.40 -1.94 30.35
CA LEU A 263 -9.40 -1.92 31.40
C LEU A 263 -9.65 -0.51 31.95
N GLN A 264 -8.64 0.37 31.93
CA GLN A 264 -8.76 1.77 32.35
C GLN A 264 -9.49 2.67 31.33
N ASP A 265 -9.29 2.48 30.01
CA ASP A 265 -9.97 3.31 28.99
C ASP A 265 -11.49 3.16 29.08
N ARG A 266 -12.12 4.13 29.72
CA ARG A 266 -13.57 4.20 29.95
C ARG A 266 -14.25 5.20 29.02
N GLU A 267 -13.59 6.29 28.65
CA GLU A 267 -14.19 7.39 27.89
C GLU A 267 -14.20 7.12 26.37
N TYR A 268 -13.02 6.87 25.77
CA TYR A 268 -12.92 6.60 24.33
C TYR A 268 -13.62 5.28 24.00
N CYS A 269 -13.35 4.22 24.75
CA CYS A 269 -13.98 2.93 24.50
C CYS A 269 -15.51 2.94 24.69
N ARG A 270 -16.09 3.75 25.58
CA ARG A 270 -17.57 3.85 25.71
C ARG A 270 -18.19 4.71 24.61
N GLY A 271 -17.54 5.80 24.20
CA GLY A 271 -18.02 6.67 23.12
C GLY A 271 -17.92 6.02 21.73
N LEU A 272 -16.88 5.22 21.51
CA LEU A 272 -16.58 4.56 20.23
C LEU A 272 -17.14 3.13 20.14
N PHE A 273 -16.92 2.27 21.15
CA PHE A 273 -17.17 0.81 21.08
C PHE A 273 -18.29 0.30 22.01
N GLY A 274 -18.93 1.19 22.79
CA GLY A 274 -20.11 0.85 23.60
C GLY A 274 -19.81 0.00 24.85
N ASN A 275 -20.58 -1.08 25.03
CA ASN A 275 -20.69 -1.82 26.31
C ASN A 275 -19.64 -2.93 26.52
N TRP A 276 -18.64 -3.08 25.63
CA TRP A 276 -17.60 -4.12 25.72
C TRP A 276 -16.96 -4.18 27.12
N LEU A 277 -17.03 -5.32 27.80
CA LEU A 277 -16.55 -5.53 29.18
C LEU A 277 -16.97 -4.45 30.21
N SER A 278 -18.10 -3.78 30.02
CA SER A 278 -18.49 -2.62 30.84
C SER A 278 -18.63 -2.86 32.36
N PRO A 279 -19.07 -4.04 32.89
CA PRO A 279 -19.10 -4.24 34.34
C PRO A 279 -17.69 -4.42 34.93
N VAL A 280 -16.82 -5.21 34.28
CA VAL A 280 -15.44 -5.45 34.73
C VAL A 280 -14.64 -4.15 34.71
N ARG A 281 -14.70 -3.39 33.60
CA ARG A 281 -14.07 -2.07 33.50
C ARG A 281 -14.62 -1.07 34.53
N ARG A 282 -15.89 -1.18 34.91
CA ARG A 282 -16.46 -0.33 35.97
C ARG A 282 -15.78 -0.61 37.31
N VAL A 283 -15.77 -1.87 37.76
CA VAL A 283 -15.13 -2.27 39.03
C VAL A 283 -13.64 -1.93 39.03
N TYR A 284 -12.91 -2.26 37.96
CA TYR A 284 -11.46 -2.02 37.84
C TYR A 284 -11.07 -0.54 37.79
N SER A 285 -11.92 0.34 37.25
CA SER A 285 -11.67 1.79 37.24
C SER A 285 -12.14 2.50 38.52
N GLU A 286 -13.24 2.07 39.14
CA GLU A 286 -13.78 2.69 40.35
C GLU A 286 -13.04 2.26 41.63
N PHE A 287 -12.72 0.96 41.80
CA PHE A 287 -12.03 0.45 42.99
C PHE A 287 -10.51 0.44 42.79
N HIS A 288 -9.88 1.59 43.05
CA HIS A 288 -8.45 1.80 42.81
C HIS A 288 -7.53 0.81 43.56
N VAL A 289 -7.93 0.37 44.77
CA VAL A 289 -7.20 -0.64 45.56
C VAL A 289 -7.16 -1.99 44.84
N VAL A 290 -8.28 -2.44 44.27
CA VAL A 290 -8.38 -3.72 43.54
C VAL A 290 -7.42 -3.74 42.36
N ARG A 291 -7.33 -2.63 41.61
CA ARG A 291 -6.35 -2.49 40.53
C ARG A 291 -4.91 -2.56 41.03
N VAL A 292 -4.55 -1.74 42.02
CA VAL A 292 -3.16 -1.67 42.52
C VAL A 292 -2.73 -3.03 43.05
N LEU A 293 -3.60 -3.71 43.81
CA LEU A 293 -3.39 -5.08 44.26
C LEU A 293 -3.19 -6.05 43.08
N TRP A 294 -4.06 -6.01 42.06
CA TRP A 294 -3.93 -6.86 40.88
C TRP A 294 -2.61 -6.62 40.11
N CYS A 295 -2.21 -5.37 39.92
CA CYS A 295 -0.93 -5.04 39.26
C CYS A 295 0.27 -5.62 40.02
N TRP A 296 0.33 -5.41 41.35
CA TRP A 296 1.45 -5.89 42.16
C TRP A 296 1.45 -7.40 42.36
N VAL A 297 0.29 -8.04 42.56
CA VAL A 297 0.18 -9.51 42.63
C VAL A 297 0.57 -10.15 41.31
N SER A 298 0.17 -9.57 40.16
CA SER A 298 0.57 -10.09 38.84
C SER A 298 2.07 -9.90 38.56
N LEU A 299 2.64 -8.77 38.96
CA LEU A 299 4.08 -8.51 38.84
C LEU A 299 4.89 -9.43 39.77
N LEU A 300 4.44 -9.63 41.00
CA LEU A 300 5.05 -10.53 41.98
C LEU A 300 4.96 -11.99 41.51
N GLY A 301 3.82 -12.41 40.96
CA GLY A 301 3.67 -13.74 40.35
C GLY A 301 4.61 -13.97 39.17
N LEU A 302 4.82 -12.96 38.31
CA LEU A 302 5.76 -13.02 37.21
C LEU A 302 7.22 -13.07 37.68
N ALA A 303 7.59 -12.25 38.67
CA ALA A 303 8.96 -12.21 39.21
C ALA A 303 9.30 -13.42 40.08
N VAL A 304 8.43 -13.79 41.01
CA VAL A 304 8.67 -14.89 41.97
C VAL A 304 8.34 -16.24 41.35
N GLY A 305 7.15 -16.40 40.77
CA GLY A 305 6.76 -17.66 40.12
C GLY A 305 7.47 -17.89 38.78
N GLY A 306 7.45 -16.89 37.90
CA GLY A 306 7.99 -17.01 36.55
C GLY A 306 9.52 -17.09 36.49
N ILE A 307 10.22 -16.18 37.19
CA ILE A 307 11.68 -16.04 37.13
C ILE A 307 12.37 -16.77 38.29
N TYR A 308 12.07 -16.43 39.56
CA TYR A 308 12.80 -16.96 40.72
C TYR A 308 12.57 -18.47 40.94
N PHE A 309 11.32 -18.95 40.86
CA PHE A 309 11.00 -20.38 40.87
C PHE A 309 11.13 -21.05 39.48
N GLY A 310 11.57 -20.32 38.45
CA GLY A 310 11.87 -20.89 37.14
C GLY A 310 10.69 -21.53 36.39
N ALA A 311 9.43 -21.18 36.70
CA ALA A 311 8.28 -21.81 36.04
C ALA A 311 8.26 -21.61 34.51
N ILE A 312 8.84 -20.51 34.01
CA ILE A 312 8.99 -20.24 32.56
C ILE A 312 9.96 -21.26 31.91
N PRO A 313 11.25 -21.37 32.32
CA PRO A 313 12.14 -22.37 31.75
C PRO A 313 11.70 -23.81 32.02
N ILE A 314 11.03 -24.10 33.13
CA ILE A 314 10.46 -25.45 33.38
C ILE A 314 9.41 -25.78 32.31
N LEU A 315 8.48 -24.86 32.00
CA LEU A 315 7.46 -25.08 30.96
C LEU A 315 8.09 -25.28 29.58
N GLN A 316 9.13 -24.52 29.23
CA GLN A 316 9.87 -24.70 27.97
C GLN A 316 10.60 -26.05 27.93
N LYS A 317 11.27 -26.45 29.03
CA LYS A 317 11.98 -27.73 29.15
C LYS A 317 11.03 -28.93 29.03
N VAL A 318 9.89 -28.91 29.71
CA VAL A 318 8.86 -29.96 29.63
C VAL A 318 8.31 -30.07 28.21
N TRP A 319 8.08 -28.95 27.51
CA TRP A 319 7.66 -28.99 26.10
C TRP A 319 8.74 -29.59 25.18
N ILE A 320 10.01 -29.21 25.37
CA ILE A 320 11.15 -29.76 24.62
C ILE A 320 11.24 -31.28 24.82
N GLN A 321 11.16 -31.74 26.07
CA GLN A 321 11.19 -33.15 26.40
C GLN A 321 10.03 -33.90 25.76
N TRP A 322 8.78 -33.46 25.99
CA TRP A 322 7.59 -34.10 25.44
C TRP A 322 7.65 -34.23 23.91
N LYS A 323 8.07 -33.18 23.19
CA LYS A 323 8.19 -33.23 21.72
C LYS A 323 9.38 -34.04 21.21
N LEU A 324 10.46 -34.19 21.97
CA LEU A 324 11.58 -35.09 21.62
C LEU A 324 11.22 -36.56 21.86
N GLU A 325 10.39 -36.85 22.87
CA GLU A 325 9.86 -38.18 23.17
C GLU A 325 8.79 -38.60 22.16
N GLU A 326 7.80 -37.75 21.87
CA GLU A 326 6.72 -38.02 20.91
C GLU A 326 7.24 -38.26 19.47
N GLU A 327 8.31 -37.56 19.04
CA GLU A 327 8.92 -37.76 17.72
C GLU A 327 9.64 -39.13 17.60
N SER A 328 9.73 -39.92 18.68
CA SER A 328 10.19 -41.33 18.61
C SER A 328 9.08 -42.33 18.25
N GLU A 329 7.80 -41.96 18.38
CA GLU A 329 6.64 -42.84 18.14
C GLU A 329 6.03 -42.67 16.72
N VAL A 330 6.89 -42.61 15.70
CA VAL A 330 6.55 -42.93 14.28
C VAL A 330 5.42 -42.07 13.65
N THR A 331 5.17 -40.85 14.13
CA THR A 331 4.17 -39.92 13.54
C THR A 331 4.80 -38.70 12.87
N ASP A 332 5.19 -38.86 11.59
CA ASP A 332 5.83 -37.85 10.72
C ASP A 332 5.00 -36.56 10.42
N LEU A 333 3.83 -36.36 11.05
CA LEU A 333 2.92 -35.27 10.72
C LEU A 333 3.22 -33.93 11.43
N ASP A 334 3.86 -33.98 12.61
CA ASP A 334 3.98 -32.80 13.50
C ASP A 334 5.31 -32.03 13.33
N SER A 335 6.31 -32.61 12.65
CA SER A 335 7.64 -32.00 12.49
C SER A 335 7.71 -30.86 11.46
N TRP A 336 6.58 -30.41 10.91
CA TRP A 336 6.53 -29.65 9.66
C TRP A 336 6.93 -28.17 9.80
N LEU A 337 6.92 -27.62 11.02
CA LEU A 337 7.11 -26.20 11.32
C LEU A 337 8.47 -25.82 11.93
N SER A 338 9.41 -26.77 12.11
CA SER A 338 10.67 -26.52 12.83
C SER A 338 11.88 -26.12 11.95
N ASN A 339 11.69 -25.96 10.63
CA ASN A 339 12.80 -25.64 9.73
C ASN A 339 13.37 -24.23 9.93
N ALA A 340 14.61 -24.03 9.51
CA ALA A 340 15.26 -22.72 9.45
C ALA A 340 14.39 -21.62 8.79
N SER A 341 13.73 -21.88 7.65
CA SER A 341 12.87 -20.87 7.00
C SER A 341 11.58 -20.58 7.78
N TRP A 342 10.93 -21.58 8.37
CA TRP A 342 9.80 -21.38 9.29
C TRP A 342 10.20 -20.58 10.53
N ASN A 343 11.34 -20.89 11.16
CA ASN A 343 11.88 -20.11 12.27
C ASN A 343 12.17 -18.65 11.87
N THR A 344 12.67 -18.36 10.65
CA THR A 344 12.79 -16.97 10.18
C THR A 344 11.45 -16.28 9.96
N LEU A 345 10.44 -17.01 9.44
CA LEU A 345 9.09 -16.49 9.25
C LEU A 345 8.45 -16.08 10.58
N PHE A 346 8.42 -16.97 11.57
CA PHE A 346 7.86 -16.68 12.88
C PHE A 346 8.58 -15.53 13.58
N SER A 347 9.92 -15.48 13.48
CA SER A 347 10.71 -14.37 14.03
C SER A 347 10.44 -13.02 13.34
N SER A 348 10.14 -13.00 12.03
CA SER A 348 9.67 -11.78 11.36
C SER A 348 8.25 -11.37 11.77
N LEU A 349 7.40 -12.33 12.14
CA LEU A 349 6.04 -12.09 12.59
C LEU A 349 6.01 -11.53 14.02
N VAL A 350 6.90 -11.98 14.90
CA VAL A 350 7.18 -11.40 16.23
C VAL A 350 7.42 -9.89 16.12
N VAL A 351 8.47 -9.48 15.40
CA VAL A 351 8.78 -8.04 15.20
C VAL A 351 7.61 -7.28 14.55
N ALA A 352 6.85 -7.91 13.65
CA ALA A 352 5.67 -7.30 13.04
C ALA A 352 4.49 -7.08 14.01
N LEU A 353 4.35 -7.90 15.05
CA LEU A 353 3.34 -7.76 16.11
C LEU A 353 3.71 -6.67 17.11
N ASP A 354 5.00 -6.51 17.41
CA ASP A 354 5.53 -5.40 18.20
C ASP A 354 5.25 -4.05 17.49
N LEU A 355 5.48 -3.99 16.17
CA LEU A 355 5.12 -2.86 15.32
C LEU A 355 3.60 -2.62 15.19
N LEU A 356 2.79 -3.68 15.10
CA LEU A 356 1.32 -3.58 15.10
C LEU A 356 0.83 -2.97 16.41
N TRP A 357 1.36 -3.44 17.54
CA TRP A 357 1.03 -2.93 18.87
C TRP A 357 1.34 -1.43 19.03
N ILE A 358 2.49 -0.97 18.50
CA ILE A 358 2.87 0.45 18.46
C ILE A 358 1.82 1.26 17.67
N VAL A 359 1.39 0.76 16.51
CA VAL A 359 0.42 1.44 15.63
C VAL A 359 -1.03 1.42 16.14
N GLN A 360 -1.38 0.44 16.99
CA GLN A 360 -2.67 0.35 17.67
C GLN A 360 -2.89 1.44 18.72
N ASP A 361 -1.85 2.09 19.24
CA ASP A 361 -2.07 3.15 20.25
C ASP A 361 -2.72 4.41 19.63
N TRP A 362 -3.62 5.01 20.39
CA TRP A 362 -4.26 6.27 20.07
C TRP A 362 -3.23 7.39 19.89
N ASP A 363 -2.21 7.43 20.74
CA ASP A 363 -1.22 8.51 20.81
C ASP A 363 0.05 8.25 20.02
N PHE A 364 0.16 7.15 19.27
CA PHE A 364 1.31 6.98 18.37
C PHE A 364 1.32 8.13 17.35
N PRO A 365 2.38 8.98 17.24
CA PRO A 365 3.75 8.72 17.67
C PRO A 365 4.27 9.62 18.83
N SER A 366 3.41 10.30 19.58
CA SER A 366 3.80 11.12 20.74
C SER A 366 3.76 10.39 22.08
N PHE A 367 2.89 9.38 22.25
CA PHE A 367 2.70 8.63 23.51
C PHE A 367 2.48 9.50 24.78
N ALA A 368 1.80 10.66 24.62
CA ALA A 368 1.90 11.75 25.58
C ALA A 368 0.60 12.54 25.84
N SER A 369 -0.59 11.94 25.73
CA SER A 369 -1.83 12.58 26.20
C SER A 369 -2.15 12.11 27.63
N PRO A 370 -1.94 12.90 28.70
CA PRO A 370 -2.07 12.43 30.09
C PRO A 370 -3.54 12.32 30.56
N LEU A 371 -4.45 11.85 29.69
CA LEU A 371 -5.90 11.88 29.90
C LEU A 371 -6.46 10.46 30.00
N GLY A 372 -7.13 10.18 31.12
CA GLY A 372 -7.93 8.97 31.32
C GLY A 372 -7.16 7.69 31.67
N TYR A 373 -5.84 7.76 31.86
CA TYR A 373 -5.02 6.62 32.26
C TYR A 373 -4.03 6.97 33.39
N ARG A 374 -3.76 5.99 34.25
CA ARG A 374 -2.83 6.07 35.39
C ARG A 374 -1.64 5.14 35.21
N MET A 375 -0.59 5.40 35.99
CA MET A 375 0.64 4.61 36.01
C MET A 375 0.41 3.22 36.59
N PHE A 376 0.97 2.19 35.94
CA PHE A 376 0.83 0.79 36.35
C PHE A 376 1.34 0.59 37.77
N GLY A 377 0.60 -0.16 38.61
CA GLY A 377 0.93 -0.37 40.02
C GLY A 377 0.82 0.88 40.92
N LEU A 378 0.55 2.07 40.38
CA LEU A 378 0.49 3.32 41.14
C LEU A 378 -0.92 3.93 41.08
N HIS A 379 -1.20 4.91 41.94
CA HIS A 379 -2.43 5.70 41.88
C HIS A 379 -2.32 6.92 40.94
N LEU A 380 -1.10 7.44 40.72
CA LEU A 380 -0.84 8.69 40.00
C LEU A 380 -1.10 8.60 38.49
N ASP A 381 -1.55 9.70 37.88
CA ASP A 381 -1.70 9.81 36.42
C ASP A 381 -0.34 10.05 35.72
N GLN A 382 0.53 10.85 36.35
CA GLN A 382 1.87 11.22 35.88
C GLN A 382 2.82 11.54 37.04
N ILE A 383 4.13 11.41 36.80
CA ILE A 383 5.21 11.87 37.68
C ILE A 383 5.92 13.05 36.99
N THR A 384 6.13 14.17 37.71
CA THR A 384 6.69 15.41 37.13
C THR A 384 7.96 15.86 37.84
N PHE A 385 9.12 15.64 37.22
CA PHE A 385 10.41 16.15 37.70
C PHE A 385 10.60 17.61 37.27
N HIS A 386 11.08 18.43 38.20
CA HIS A 386 11.32 19.86 38.01
C HIS A 386 12.83 20.13 38.11
N PHE A 387 13.43 20.65 37.04
CA PHE A 387 14.87 20.94 36.98
C PHE A 387 15.11 22.47 37.05
N PRO A 388 16.27 22.93 37.59
CA PRO A 388 16.49 24.33 37.94
C PRO A 388 16.46 25.33 36.76
N PHE A 389 16.57 24.86 35.51
CA PHE A 389 16.53 25.69 34.30
C PHE A 389 15.12 25.77 33.65
N GLY A 390 14.06 25.61 34.44
CA GLY A 390 12.67 25.64 33.97
C GLY A 390 12.23 24.43 33.15
N PHE A 391 13.13 23.46 32.91
CA PHE A 391 12.82 22.20 32.25
C PHE A 391 11.96 21.31 33.18
N LYS A 392 10.82 20.85 32.66
CA LYS A 392 9.90 19.95 33.35
C LYS A 392 9.78 18.65 32.56
N LEU A 393 10.07 17.52 33.22
CA LEU A 393 9.97 16.19 32.64
C LEU A 393 8.74 15.48 33.24
N SER A 394 7.68 15.33 32.45
CA SER A 394 6.49 14.56 32.80
C SER A 394 6.54 13.14 32.23
N ILE A 395 6.47 12.15 33.10
CA ILE A 395 6.36 10.73 32.73
C ILE A 395 4.91 10.30 33.00
N SER A 396 4.20 9.88 31.96
CA SER A 396 2.84 9.29 32.07
C SER A 396 2.89 7.79 31.79
N SER A 397 1.84 7.02 32.11
CA SER A 397 1.92 5.54 32.03
C SER A 397 2.30 4.99 30.65
N LYS A 398 1.89 5.64 29.56
CA LYS A 398 2.26 5.28 28.18
C LYS A 398 3.77 5.31 27.92
N TRP A 399 4.55 6.03 28.71
CA TRP A 399 6.01 6.04 28.62
C TRP A 399 6.62 4.71 29.03
N ILE A 400 6.04 4.02 30.02
CA ILE A 400 6.53 2.72 30.50
C ILE A 400 6.34 1.65 29.42
N GLY A 401 5.14 1.54 28.85
CA GLY A 401 4.88 0.58 27.77
C GLY A 401 5.55 0.96 26.44
N GLY A 402 5.66 2.26 26.13
CA GLY A 402 6.41 2.74 24.96
C GLY A 402 7.90 2.41 25.07
N PHE A 403 8.50 2.58 26.26
CA PHE A 403 9.89 2.20 26.56
C PHE A 403 10.10 0.69 26.46
N LEU A 404 9.25 -0.11 27.13
CA LEU A 404 9.33 -1.57 27.11
C LEU A 404 9.34 -2.13 25.68
N VAL A 405 8.45 -1.64 24.83
CA VAL A 405 8.30 -2.14 23.46
C VAL A 405 9.39 -1.56 22.54
N ILE A 406 9.54 -0.24 22.47
CA ILE A 406 10.40 0.41 21.46
C ILE A 406 11.90 0.30 21.81
N ALA A 407 12.25 0.33 23.10
CA ALA A 407 13.65 0.40 23.53
C ALA A 407 14.21 -0.94 24.04
N LEU A 408 13.37 -1.85 24.52
CA LEU A 408 13.81 -3.13 25.09
C LEU A 408 13.43 -4.34 24.19
N LEU A 409 12.15 -4.58 23.95
CA LEU A 409 11.69 -5.73 23.14
C LEU A 409 12.12 -5.63 21.67
N LEU A 410 11.66 -4.62 20.94
CA LEU A 410 11.87 -4.49 19.50
C LEU A 410 13.36 -4.58 19.08
N PRO A 411 14.33 -3.98 19.80
CA PRO A 411 15.75 -4.13 19.47
C PRO A 411 16.31 -5.54 19.73
N LEU A 412 15.85 -6.24 20.79
CA LEU A 412 16.26 -7.61 21.07
C LEU A 412 15.63 -8.60 20.08
N GLU A 413 14.34 -8.47 19.80
CA GLU A 413 13.60 -9.28 18.84
C GLU A 413 14.13 -9.09 17.40
N LEU A 414 14.46 -7.85 17.01
CA LEU A 414 15.11 -7.56 15.73
C LEU A 414 16.53 -8.14 15.65
N GLY A 415 17.27 -8.12 16.76
CA GLY A 415 18.58 -8.77 16.88
C GLY A 415 18.48 -10.28 16.69
N GLN A 416 17.53 -10.93 17.38
CA GLN A 416 17.24 -12.35 17.28
C GLN A 416 16.76 -12.72 15.87
N PHE A 417 15.91 -11.90 15.23
CA PHE A 417 15.49 -12.09 13.84
C PHE A 417 16.68 -12.07 12.88
N LEU A 418 17.58 -11.08 12.99
CA LEU A 418 18.78 -11.01 12.15
C LEU A 418 19.73 -12.21 12.41
N GLN A 419 19.81 -12.67 13.66
CA GLN A 419 20.60 -13.83 14.04
C GLN A 419 20.06 -15.12 13.41
N ILE A 420 18.75 -15.38 13.49
CA ILE A 420 18.10 -16.55 12.90
C ILE A 420 18.11 -16.44 11.36
N ALA A 421 17.93 -15.24 10.79
CA ALA A 421 17.98 -15.03 9.35
C ALA A 421 19.35 -15.34 8.73
N ASN A 422 20.44 -15.00 9.43
CA ASN A 422 21.82 -15.29 9.01
C ASN A 422 22.38 -16.60 9.60
N TYR A 423 21.56 -17.41 10.30
CA TYR A 423 22.01 -18.62 10.98
C TYR A 423 22.56 -19.68 10.01
N SER A 424 23.69 -20.30 10.37
CA SER A 424 24.27 -21.45 9.70
C SER A 424 25.11 -22.27 10.70
N PRO A 425 25.00 -23.61 10.77
CA PRO A 425 25.60 -24.42 11.85
C PRO A 425 27.12 -24.21 12.04
N HIS A 426 27.86 -24.10 10.93
CA HIS A 426 29.31 -23.91 10.97
C HIS A 426 29.76 -22.62 11.67
N MET A 427 28.94 -21.57 11.69
CA MET A 427 29.22 -20.32 12.40
C MET A 427 28.99 -20.41 13.92
N TYR A 428 28.35 -21.48 14.40
CA TYR A 428 27.89 -21.66 15.79
C TYR A 428 28.53 -22.86 16.51
N ALA A 429 29.62 -23.39 15.94
CA ALA A 429 30.22 -24.67 16.33
C ALA A 429 29.22 -25.84 16.37
N GLN A 430 28.35 -25.93 15.35
CA GLN A 430 27.33 -26.97 15.21
C GLN A 430 27.47 -27.73 13.89
N TYR A 431 26.99 -28.97 13.87
CA TYR A 431 26.83 -29.79 12.67
C TYR A 431 25.38 -30.28 12.52
N VAL A 432 25.08 -30.90 11.37
CA VAL A 432 23.75 -31.40 11.02
C VAL A 432 23.78 -32.92 10.94
N HIS A 433 22.84 -33.59 11.58
CA HIS A 433 22.78 -35.06 11.53
C HIS A 433 22.33 -35.56 10.16
N LEU A 434 23.06 -36.53 9.59
CA LEU A 434 22.94 -36.94 8.18
C LEU A 434 21.60 -37.59 7.79
N THR A 435 20.83 -38.10 8.77
CA THR A 435 19.54 -38.77 8.53
C THR A 435 18.34 -37.99 9.08
N THR A 436 18.47 -37.33 10.24
CA THR A 436 17.36 -36.63 10.91
C THR A 436 17.35 -35.12 10.68
N PHE A 437 18.42 -34.55 10.10
CA PHE A 437 18.59 -33.11 9.84
C PHE A 437 18.51 -32.18 11.06
N ARG A 438 18.41 -32.73 12.28
CA ARG A 438 18.53 -31.96 13.52
C ARG A 438 19.94 -31.37 13.65
N VAL A 439 20.02 -30.22 14.31
CA VAL A 439 21.29 -29.55 14.63
C VAL A 439 21.86 -30.08 15.94
N LEU A 440 23.12 -30.52 15.93
CA LEU A 440 23.89 -30.94 17.10
C LEU A 440 25.13 -30.06 17.30
N PRO A 441 25.62 -29.90 18.54
CA PRO A 441 26.91 -29.25 18.80
C PRO A 441 28.07 -30.09 18.25
N LEU A 442 29.13 -29.44 17.76
CA LEU A 442 30.39 -30.13 17.46
C LEU A 442 31.01 -30.67 18.76
N ASN A 443 31.45 -31.93 18.72
CA ASN A 443 31.90 -32.67 19.90
C ASN A 443 33.27 -32.14 20.40
N THR A 444 33.24 -31.22 21.37
CA THR A 444 34.38 -31.02 22.29
C THR A 444 34.53 -32.26 23.16
N THR A 445 35.71 -32.88 23.19
CA THR A 445 35.93 -34.20 23.82
C THR A 445 35.53 -34.26 25.29
N TYR A 446 34.30 -34.73 25.56
CA TYR A 446 33.78 -34.99 26.90
C TYR A 446 34.35 -36.29 27.46
N SER A 447 35.61 -36.25 27.89
CA SER A 447 36.37 -37.39 28.40
C SER A 447 36.24 -37.63 29.91
N GLU A 448 35.34 -36.90 30.60
CA GLU A 448 35.07 -37.07 32.03
C GLU A 448 33.56 -37.23 32.30
N PRO A 449 33.10 -38.37 32.87
CA PRO A 449 31.68 -38.57 33.20
C PRO A 449 31.23 -37.81 34.46
N SER A 450 32.17 -37.37 35.31
CA SER A 450 31.94 -36.69 36.60
C SER A 450 31.16 -35.37 36.51
N ILE A 451 31.21 -34.69 35.36
CA ILE A 451 30.49 -33.43 35.12
C ILE A 451 29.03 -33.71 34.70
N LEU A 452 28.75 -34.92 34.20
CA LEU A 452 27.49 -35.28 33.55
C LEU A 452 26.32 -35.49 34.54
N ASP A 453 26.61 -35.82 35.80
CA ASP A 453 25.58 -36.12 36.82
C ASP A 453 24.97 -34.88 37.50
N SER A 454 25.41 -33.67 37.13
CA SER A 454 25.14 -32.44 37.89
C SER A 454 24.06 -31.51 37.29
N HIS A 455 23.48 -31.84 36.13
CA HIS A 455 22.68 -30.91 35.32
C HIS A 455 21.34 -31.51 34.82
N ASP A 456 20.43 -30.63 34.38
CA ASP A 456 19.05 -31.00 34.00
C ASP A 456 18.99 -32.01 32.85
N ALA A 457 18.22 -33.09 33.03
CA ALA A 457 18.01 -34.15 32.03
C ALA A 457 17.63 -33.64 30.62
N THR A 458 16.90 -32.52 30.52
CA THR A 458 16.54 -31.91 29.23
C THR A 458 17.75 -31.35 28.47
N SER A 459 18.80 -30.93 29.17
CA SER A 459 20.05 -30.49 28.55
C SER A 459 20.81 -31.69 27.97
N HIS A 460 20.82 -32.83 28.67
CA HIS A 460 21.40 -34.07 28.15
C HIS A 460 20.65 -34.58 26.91
N LEU A 461 19.31 -34.56 26.94
CA LEU A 461 18.47 -34.85 25.77
C LEU A 461 18.76 -33.93 24.58
N LEU A 462 18.93 -32.62 24.79
CA LEU A 462 19.27 -31.66 23.73
C LEU A 462 20.68 -31.88 23.14
N LEU A 463 21.66 -32.24 23.98
CA LEU A 463 23.03 -32.54 23.55
C LEU A 463 23.11 -33.88 22.78
N GLN A 464 22.34 -34.89 23.19
CA GLN A 464 22.34 -36.23 22.59
C GLN A 464 21.44 -36.34 21.34
N ALA A 465 20.23 -35.77 21.40
CA ALA A 465 19.21 -35.91 20.36
C ALA A 465 19.14 -34.72 19.39
N GLY A 466 19.87 -33.63 19.69
CA GLY A 466 19.89 -32.39 18.91
C GLY A 466 18.70 -31.46 19.16
N SER A 467 18.76 -30.26 18.57
CA SER A 467 17.66 -29.29 18.67
C SER A 467 16.41 -29.77 17.90
N LEU A 468 15.24 -29.28 18.32
CA LEU A 468 13.96 -29.55 17.65
C LEU A 468 13.93 -29.02 16.20
N SER A 469 14.77 -28.03 15.87
CA SER A 469 14.85 -27.48 14.51
C SER A 469 15.67 -28.35 13.56
N ARG A 470 15.09 -28.61 12.38
CA ARG A 470 15.77 -29.24 11.26
C ARG A 470 16.46 -28.18 10.40
N TYR A 471 17.74 -28.39 10.08
CA TYR A 471 18.51 -27.53 9.18
C TYR A 471 18.76 -28.23 7.85
N PHE A 472 18.10 -27.74 6.80
CA PHE A 472 18.40 -28.12 5.43
C PHE A 472 19.38 -27.11 4.82
N PRO A 473 20.41 -27.56 4.06
CA PRO A 473 21.36 -26.68 3.37
C PRO A 473 20.75 -26.09 2.09
N TRP A 474 19.59 -25.46 2.23
CA TRP A 474 18.90 -24.75 1.16
C TRP A 474 19.46 -23.35 0.96
N SER A 475 19.32 -22.83 -0.25
CA SER A 475 19.77 -21.48 -0.59
C SER A 475 19.07 -20.44 0.28
N GLY A 476 19.83 -19.45 0.79
CA GLY A 476 19.32 -18.40 1.68
C GLY A 476 18.12 -17.57 1.14
N TRP A 477 17.83 -17.70 -0.15
CA TRP A 477 16.61 -17.17 -0.77
C TRP A 477 15.32 -17.74 -0.19
N ASP A 478 15.33 -18.96 0.36
CA ASP A 478 14.16 -19.55 1.05
C ASP A 478 13.74 -18.77 2.32
N ARG A 479 14.66 -17.97 2.89
CA ARG A 479 14.40 -17.09 4.06
C ARG A 479 13.90 -15.70 3.68
N ALA A 480 13.97 -15.32 2.39
CA ALA A 480 13.53 -13.99 1.93
C ALA A 480 12.03 -13.67 2.13
N PRO A 481 11.08 -14.63 2.18
CA PRO A 481 9.69 -14.35 2.54
C PRO A 481 9.51 -13.67 3.89
N ALA A 482 10.37 -13.97 4.88
CA ALA A 482 10.33 -13.34 6.20
C ALA A 482 10.59 -11.82 6.14
N PHE A 483 11.63 -11.42 5.40
CA PHE A 483 11.92 -10.00 5.14
C PHE A 483 10.80 -9.32 4.33
N ALA A 484 10.19 -10.04 3.37
CA ALA A 484 9.07 -9.53 2.60
C ALA A 484 7.82 -9.30 3.47
N ILE A 485 7.51 -10.21 4.40
CA ILE A 485 6.41 -10.08 5.36
C ILE A 485 6.65 -8.89 6.29
N LEU A 486 7.86 -8.74 6.85
CA LEU A 486 8.20 -7.60 7.72
C LEU A 486 8.06 -6.25 6.98
N LEU A 487 8.50 -6.17 5.71
CA LEU A 487 8.36 -4.98 4.86
C LEU A 487 6.91 -4.69 4.48
N LEU A 488 6.10 -5.73 4.24
CA LEU A 488 4.66 -5.58 3.98
C LEU A 488 3.88 -5.18 5.24
N ALA A 489 4.23 -5.74 6.40
CA ALA A 489 3.64 -5.38 7.69
C ALA A 489 3.95 -3.92 8.04
N THR A 490 5.23 -3.53 8.11
CA THR A 490 5.66 -2.14 8.39
C THR A 490 4.95 -1.12 7.50
N SER A 491 4.92 -1.36 6.18
CA SER A 491 4.30 -0.44 5.22
C SER A 491 2.76 -0.41 5.29
N ALA A 492 2.10 -1.56 5.50
CA ALA A 492 0.66 -1.63 5.71
C ALA A 492 0.25 -0.92 7.01
N LEU A 493 0.95 -1.19 8.12
CA LEU A 493 0.73 -0.56 9.42
C LEU A 493 0.89 0.96 9.36
N LEU A 494 1.95 1.46 8.71
CA LEU A 494 2.19 2.89 8.54
C LEU A 494 1.09 3.57 7.70
N TRP A 495 0.66 2.94 6.60
CA TRP A 495 -0.46 3.44 5.79
C TRP A 495 -1.76 3.50 6.58
N LEU A 496 -2.03 2.45 7.35
CA LEU A 496 -3.27 2.23 8.09
C LEU A 496 -3.37 3.18 9.30
N SER A 497 -2.26 3.37 10.02
CA SER A 497 -2.10 4.39 11.08
C SER A 497 -2.45 5.79 10.56
N ASN A 498 -1.83 6.20 9.45
CA ASN A 498 -2.09 7.52 8.85
C ASN A 498 -3.55 7.66 8.38
N LYS A 499 -4.14 6.61 7.82
CA LYS A 499 -5.55 6.56 7.39
C LYS A 499 -6.52 6.71 8.57
N GLU A 500 -6.25 6.08 9.72
CA GLU A 500 -7.04 6.22 10.94
C GLU A 500 -6.86 7.60 11.60
N ARG A 501 -5.64 8.14 11.67
CA ARG A 501 -5.39 9.52 12.15
C ARG A 501 -6.19 10.55 11.34
N CYS A 502 -6.10 10.52 10.01
CA CYS A 502 -6.85 11.45 9.15
C CYS A 502 -8.38 11.32 9.32
N LYS A 503 -8.89 10.10 9.53
CA LYS A 503 -10.31 9.85 9.85
C LYS A 503 -10.69 10.49 11.20
N MET A 504 -9.88 10.33 12.24
CA MET A 504 -10.18 10.88 13.56
C MET A 504 -10.11 12.40 13.59
N CYS A 505 -9.11 13.02 12.96
CA CYS A 505 -9.07 14.48 12.81
C CYS A 505 -10.33 15.02 12.12
N PHE A 506 -10.86 14.30 11.12
CA PHE A 506 -12.10 14.67 10.43
C PHE A 506 -13.36 14.43 11.29
N ALA A 507 -13.40 13.36 12.09
CA ALA A 507 -14.51 13.09 13.01
C ALA A 507 -14.60 14.14 14.13
N VAL A 508 -13.47 14.51 14.75
CA VAL A 508 -13.39 15.58 15.76
C VAL A 508 -13.76 16.95 15.15
N PHE A 509 -13.30 17.23 13.92
CA PHE A 509 -13.66 18.45 13.18
C PHE A 509 -15.17 18.55 12.88
N LEU A 510 -15.86 17.42 12.65
CA LEU A 510 -17.32 17.39 12.49
C LEU A 510 -18.06 17.47 13.83
N GLY A 511 -17.57 16.79 14.88
CA GLY A 511 -18.20 16.76 16.20
C GLY A 511 -18.23 18.12 16.93
N LEU A 512 -17.36 19.06 16.56
CA LEU A 512 -17.26 20.40 17.15
C LEU A 512 -17.91 21.51 16.27
N SER A 513 -18.82 21.15 15.37
CA SER A 513 -19.40 22.05 14.35
C SER A 513 -20.40 23.12 14.87
N GLY A 514 -20.33 23.53 16.14
CA GLY A 514 -21.15 24.65 16.67
C GLY A 514 -20.74 26.03 16.11
N THR A 515 -19.48 26.21 15.72
CA THR A 515 -18.96 27.50 15.20
C THR A 515 -19.07 27.64 13.67
N ARG A 516 -19.75 26.70 13.00
CA ARG A 516 -19.93 26.73 11.54
C ARG A 516 -21.12 27.58 11.09
N ASP A 517 -21.88 28.10 12.05
CA ASP A 517 -23.21 28.68 11.87
C ASP A 517 -23.28 29.83 10.85
N GLY A 518 -22.25 30.67 10.72
CA GLY A 518 -22.20 31.73 9.69
C GLY A 518 -22.08 31.18 8.26
N HIS A 519 -21.20 30.21 8.04
CA HIS A 519 -21.05 29.55 6.73
C HIS A 519 -22.17 28.53 6.47
N ILE A 520 -22.75 27.92 7.51
CA ILE A 520 -23.97 27.12 7.38
C ILE A 520 -25.15 28.02 7.03
N LYS A 521 -25.30 29.24 7.59
CA LYS A 521 -26.37 30.18 7.20
C LYS A 521 -26.21 30.66 5.75
N ALA A 522 -25.00 30.99 5.31
CA ALA A 522 -24.72 31.34 3.91
C ALA A 522 -24.91 30.14 2.94
N LEU A 523 -24.52 28.93 3.34
CA LEU A 523 -24.85 27.72 2.58
C LEU A 523 -26.34 27.35 2.69
N ALA A 524 -27.05 27.76 3.75
CA ALA A 524 -28.46 27.46 3.97
C ALA A 524 -29.38 28.41 3.20
N THR A 525 -28.98 29.66 2.96
CA THR A 525 -29.68 30.55 2.01
C THR A 525 -29.49 30.05 0.58
N LEU A 526 -28.27 29.67 0.18
CA LEU A 526 -28.02 28.98 -1.10
C LEU A 526 -28.73 27.62 -1.20
N ASN A 527 -28.81 26.84 -0.13
CA ASN A 527 -29.57 25.59 -0.09
C ASN A 527 -31.08 25.86 -0.14
N ARG A 528 -31.58 26.99 0.39
CA ARG A 528 -33.00 27.38 0.24
C ARG A 528 -33.36 27.81 -1.18
N SER A 529 -32.44 28.43 -1.93
CA SER A 529 -32.70 28.83 -3.33
C SER A 529 -32.51 27.73 -4.36
N VAL A 530 -31.74 26.68 -4.07
CA VAL A 530 -31.57 25.51 -4.95
C VAL A 530 -32.75 24.53 -4.79
N SER A 531 -33.32 24.04 -5.91
CA SER A 531 -34.45 23.11 -5.90
C SER A 531 -34.11 21.75 -5.25
N VAL A 532 -35.11 21.07 -4.69
CA VAL A 532 -34.95 19.75 -4.04
C VAL A 532 -34.38 18.69 -5.00
N THR A 533 -34.75 18.75 -6.27
CA THR A 533 -34.17 17.91 -7.34
C THR A 533 -32.67 18.18 -7.50
N THR A 534 -32.28 19.43 -7.73
CA THR A 534 -30.86 19.81 -7.91
C THR A 534 -30.00 19.46 -6.68
N LYS A 535 -30.54 19.52 -5.45
CA LYS A 535 -29.84 19.03 -4.24
C LYS A 535 -29.60 17.52 -4.28
N ARG A 536 -30.63 16.74 -4.64
CA ARG A 536 -30.57 15.28 -4.75
C ARG A 536 -29.57 14.87 -5.83
N ASP A 537 -29.53 15.59 -6.95
CA ASP A 537 -28.60 15.36 -8.05
C ASP A 537 -27.16 15.78 -7.70
N LEU A 538 -26.96 16.91 -7.00
CA LEU A 538 -25.64 17.29 -6.48
C LEU A 538 -25.12 16.25 -5.46
N GLY A 539 -26.01 15.74 -4.60
CA GLY A 539 -25.70 14.68 -3.64
C GLY A 539 -25.33 13.35 -4.28
N THR A 540 -26.08 12.89 -5.29
CA THR A 540 -25.75 11.67 -6.04
C THR A 540 -24.45 11.83 -6.84
N LEU A 541 -24.20 12.99 -7.47
CA LEU A 541 -22.93 13.30 -8.14
C LEU A 541 -21.75 13.31 -7.15
N GLN A 542 -21.92 13.87 -5.95
CA GLN A 542 -20.89 13.86 -4.92
C GLN A 542 -20.60 12.42 -4.43
N ARG A 543 -21.64 11.60 -4.20
CA ARG A 543 -21.51 10.18 -3.83
C ARG A 543 -20.88 9.35 -4.95
N LEU A 544 -21.24 9.59 -6.21
CA LEU A 544 -20.61 8.96 -7.37
C LEU A 544 -19.12 9.34 -7.47
N ARG A 545 -18.75 10.60 -7.24
CA ARG A 545 -17.35 11.05 -7.24
C ARG A 545 -16.53 10.42 -6.11
N THR A 546 -17.09 10.19 -4.91
CA THR A 546 -16.37 9.48 -3.84
C THR A 546 -16.23 7.98 -4.13
N LEU A 547 -17.26 7.33 -4.64
CA LEU A 547 -17.22 5.91 -5.02
C LEU A 547 -16.27 5.63 -6.19
N CYS A 548 -16.22 6.50 -7.20
CA CYS A 548 -15.23 6.38 -8.28
C CYS A 548 -13.79 6.54 -7.76
N LYS A 549 -13.53 7.48 -6.82
CA LYS A 549 -12.23 7.59 -6.13
C LYS A 549 -11.90 6.34 -5.30
N LEU A 550 -12.89 5.74 -4.65
CA LEU A 550 -12.74 4.51 -3.88
C LEU A 550 -12.40 3.31 -4.78
N ARG A 551 -13.18 3.10 -5.85
CA ARG A 551 -12.94 2.04 -6.85
C ARG A 551 -11.57 2.15 -7.50
N ALA A 552 -11.11 3.36 -7.85
CA ALA A 552 -9.76 3.57 -8.39
C ALA A 552 -8.65 3.19 -7.39
N ARG A 553 -8.87 3.36 -6.08
CA ARG A 553 -7.95 2.87 -5.04
C ARG A 553 -7.99 1.35 -4.92
N CYS A 554 -9.18 0.73 -4.89
CA CYS A 554 -9.33 -0.73 -4.83
C CYS A 554 -8.74 -1.42 -6.07
N ASP A 555 -8.99 -0.90 -7.28
CA ASP A 555 -8.32 -1.34 -8.51
C ASP A 555 -6.78 -1.25 -8.38
N SER A 556 -6.23 -0.23 -7.71
CA SER A 556 -4.78 -0.12 -7.46
C SER A 556 -4.25 -1.16 -6.48
N PHE A 557 -5.00 -1.46 -5.41
CA PHE A 557 -4.61 -2.53 -4.48
C PHE A 557 -4.66 -3.91 -5.15
N CYS A 558 -5.70 -4.18 -5.95
CA CYS A 558 -5.79 -5.44 -6.73
C CYS A 558 -4.60 -5.60 -7.69
N ILE A 559 -4.21 -4.53 -8.40
CA ILE A 559 -3.02 -4.52 -9.28
C ILE A 559 -1.74 -4.81 -8.49
N GLY A 560 -1.53 -4.13 -7.35
CA GLY A 560 -0.35 -4.32 -6.50
C GLY A 560 -0.24 -5.76 -5.96
N LEU A 561 -1.34 -6.29 -5.43
CA LEU A 561 -1.41 -7.67 -4.91
C LEU A 561 -1.24 -8.72 -6.01
N ALA A 562 -1.83 -8.50 -7.19
CA ALA A 562 -1.64 -9.38 -8.35
C ALA A 562 -0.17 -9.44 -8.79
N GLY A 563 0.47 -8.27 -9.00
CA GLY A 563 1.88 -8.18 -9.36
C GLY A 563 2.82 -8.77 -8.29
N LEU A 564 2.52 -8.55 -7.01
CA LEU A 564 3.29 -9.12 -5.91
C LEU A 564 3.09 -10.64 -5.80
N SER A 565 1.90 -11.17 -6.11
CA SER A 565 1.68 -12.63 -6.19
C SER A 565 2.44 -13.29 -7.34
N VAL A 566 2.65 -12.58 -8.46
CA VAL A 566 3.51 -13.05 -9.56
C VAL A 566 5.00 -13.01 -9.15
N LEU A 567 5.43 -11.93 -8.48
CA LEU A 567 6.80 -11.79 -7.99
C LEU A 567 7.16 -12.87 -6.96
N THR A 568 6.24 -13.20 -6.05
CA THR A 568 6.46 -14.26 -5.04
C THR A 568 6.55 -15.64 -5.67
N VAL A 569 5.79 -15.93 -6.73
CA VAL A 569 5.95 -17.18 -7.50
C VAL A 569 7.31 -17.22 -8.21
N TRP A 570 7.72 -16.16 -8.92
CA TRP A 570 9.05 -16.13 -9.56
C TRP A 570 10.20 -16.31 -8.54
N LEU A 571 10.09 -15.68 -7.37
CA LEU A 571 11.04 -15.88 -6.28
C LEU A 571 10.99 -17.30 -5.67
N GLN A 572 9.81 -17.92 -5.57
CA GLN A 572 9.66 -19.33 -5.15
C GLN A 572 10.47 -20.26 -6.08
N PHE A 573 10.32 -20.12 -7.41
CA PHE A 573 11.11 -20.90 -8.37
C PHE A 573 12.61 -20.58 -8.30
N ARG A 574 12.98 -19.34 -8.00
CA ARG A 574 14.38 -18.96 -7.79
C ARG A 574 14.98 -19.64 -6.55
N ALA A 575 14.22 -19.75 -5.47
CA ALA A 575 14.63 -20.42 -4.24
C ALA A 575 14.71 -21.94 -4.42
N ILE A 576 13.66 -22.58 -4.96
CA ILE A 576 13.62 -24.01 -5.27
C ILE A 576 14.81 -24.41 -6.16
N TRP A 577 15.02 -23.69 -7.26
CA TRP A 577 16.07 -24.02 -8.22
C TRP A 577 17.47 -23.89 -7.63
N ARG A 578 17.76 -22.82 -6.89
CA ARG A 578 19.08 -22.64 -6.25
C ARG A 578 19.37 -23.72 -5.22
N SER A 579 18.38 -24.13 -4.43
CA SER A 579 18.53 -25.24 -3.47
C SER A 579 18.71 -26.60 -4.19
N SER A 580 18.00 -26.84 -5.29
CA SER A 580 18.09 -28.09 -6.07
C SER A 580 19.38 -28.21 -6.90
N ALA A 581 20.03 -27.09 -7.24
CA ALA A 581 21.31 -27.08 -7.94
C ALA A 581 22.51 -27.31 -7.00
N GLU A 582 22.30 -27.19 -5.69
CA GLU A 582 23.34 -27.32 -4.66
C GLU A 582 23.35 -28.73 -4.03
N TYR A 583 22.18 -29.40 -3.93
CA TYR A 583 22.05 -30.78 -3.43
C TYR A 583 20.98 -31.59 -4.17
N ASP A 584 21.39 -32.69 -4.80
CA ASP A 584 20.50 -33.66 -5.44
C ASP A 584 20.19 -34.85 -4.51
N ARG A 585 19.05 -34.81 -3.82
CA ARG A 585 18.51 -35.98 -3.07
C ARG A 585 16.98 -36.03 -3.06
N ASN A 586 16.46 -37.23 -3.29
CA ASN A 586 15.07 -37.59 -3.02
C ASN A 586 14.83 -37.68 -1.50
N LEU A 587 14.50 -36.57 -0.86
CA LEU A 587 14.15 -36.50 0.57
C LEU A 587 12.62 -36.35 0.72
N PRO A 588 11.92 -37.30 1.35
CA PRO A 588 10.46 -37.34 1.32
C PRO A 588 9.76 -36.33 2.24
N LEU A 589 10.47 -35.69 3.17
CA LEU A 589 9.86 -34.98 4.30
C LEU A 589 9.64 -33.47 4.10
N GLN A 590 10.36 -32.79 3.19
CA GLN A 590 10.07 -31.38 2.88
C GLN A 590 10.76 -30.84 1.61
N ALA A 591 10.07 -29.94 0.90
CA ALA A 591 10.65 -29.21 -0.23
C ALA A 591 11.04 -27.76 0.15
N PRO A 592 12.02 -27.16 -0.55
CA PRO A 592 12.26 -25.72 -0.47
C PRO A 592 11.09 -24.93 -1.08
N GLY A 593 10.92 -23.67 -0.69
CA GLY A 593 9.90 -22.77 -1.26
C GLY A 593 8.57 -22.71 -0.51
N GLU A 594 8.39 -23.49 0.55
CA GLU A 594 7.14 -23.49 1.35
C GLU A 594 6.85 -22.14 2.01
N ALA A 595 7.88 -21.43 2.45
CA ALA A 595 7.75 -20.07 2.97
C ALA A 595 7.14 -19.09 1.96
N TYR A 596 7.31 -19.35 0.65
CA TYR A 596 6.65 -18.59 -0.42
C TYR A 596 5.20 -19.05 -0.67
N ALA A 597 4.88 -20.34 -0.50
CA ALA A 597 3.52 -20.85 -0.66
C ALA A 597 2.56 -20.25 0.39
N VAL A 598 3.02 -20.14 1.64
CA VAL A 598 2.29 -19.47 2.74
C VAL A 598 2.09 -17.98 2.47
N LEU A 599 3.15 -17.29 2.00
CA LEU A 599 3.08 -15.89 1.62
C LEU A 599 2.10 -15.68 0.44
N LEU A 600 2.18 -16.53 -0.59
CA LEU A 600 1.26 -16.53 -1.73
C LEU A 600 -0.20 -16.73 -1.29
N LEU A 601 -0.45 -17.68 -0.39
CA LEU A 601 -1.77 -17.93 0.20
C LEU A 601 -2.32 -16.66 0.88
N LEU A 602 -1.53 -16.00 1.73
CA LEU A 602 -1.93 -14.75 2.39
C LEU A 602 -2.26 -13.65 1.37
N ILE A 603 -1.43 -13.48 0.34
CA ILE A 603 -1.67 -12.52 -0.74
C ILE A 603 -2.95 -12.85 -1.50
N THR A 604 -3.25 -14.13 -1.76
CA THR A 604 -4.48 -14.54 -2.46
C THR A 604 -5.73 -14.20 -1.67
N PHE A 605 -5.78 -14.48 -0.36
CA PHE A 605 -6.94 -14.14 0.48
C PHE A 605 -7.19 -12.63 0.52
N VAL A 606 -6.13 -11.81 0.66
CA VAL A 606 -6.25 -10.35 0.61
C VAL A 606 -6.71 -9.88 -0.78
N LEU A 607 -6.20 -10.47 -1.87
CA LEU A 607 -6.61 -10.16 -3.24
C LEU A 607 -8.10 -10.50 -3.47
N LEU A 608 -8.55 -11.70 -3.10
CA LEU A 608 -9.95 -12.14 -3.22
C LEU A 608 -10.90 -11.23 -2.43
N HIS A 609 -10.52 -10.83 -1.21
CA HIS A 609 -11.28 -9.87 -0.42
C HIS A 609 -11.36 -8.48 -1.10
N GLN A 610 -10.25 -7.97 -1.67
CA GLN A 610 -10.26 -6.69 -2.40
C GLN A 610 -11.07 -6.78 -3.71
N VAL A 611 -11.07 -7.92 -4.40
CA VAL A 611 -11.90 -8.16 -5.59
C VAL A 611 -13.38 -8.15 -5.22
N HIS A 612 -13.79 -8.87 -4.18
CA HIS A 612 -15.16 -8.84 -3.67
C HIS A 612 -15.60 -7.41 -3.28
N TYR A 613 -14.79 -6.70 -2.48
CA TYR A 613 -15.08 -5.33 -2.07
C TYR A 613 -15.20 -4.35 -3.27
N ARG A 614 -14.34 -4.50 -4.28
CA ARG A 614 -14.42 -3.76 -5.55
C ARG A 614 -15.75 -3.99 -6.28
N TYR A 615 -16.31 -5.20 -6.25
CA TYR A 615 -17.62 -5.48 -6.84
C TYR A 615 -18.78 -4.86 -6.06
N CYS A 616 -18.71 -4.80 -4.72
CA CYS A 616 -19.68 -4.04 -3.92
C CYS A 616 -19.69 -2.55 -4.31
N VAL A 617 -18.51 -1.93 -4.46
CA VAL A 617 -18.41 -0.53 -4.91
C VAL A 617 -18.86 -0.36 -6.37
N LYS A 618 -18.61 -1.34 -7.26
CA LYS A 618 -19.14 -1.36 -8.64
C LYS A 618 -20.67 -1.37 -8.66
N MET A 619 -21.29 -2.20 -7.81
CA MET A 619 -22.74 -2.31 -7.67
C MET A 619 -23.37 -0.97 -7.26
N GLU A 620 -22.81 -0.30 -6.25
CA GLU A 620 -23.31 1.00 -5.78
C GLU A 620 -23.22 2.09 -6.87
N ILE A 621 -22.12 2.12 -7.63
CA ILE A 621 -21.96 3.04 -8.78
C ILE A 621 -23.01 2.75 -9.87
N MET A 622 -23.31 1.49 -10.15
CA MET A 622 -24.31 1.11 -11.16
C MET A 622 -25.74 1.46 -10.72
N ALA A 623 -26.07 1.28 -9.44
CA ALA A 623 -27.35 1.66 -8.85
C ALA A 623 -27.55 3.19 -8.76
N LEU A 624 -26.47 3.98 -8.62
CA LEU A 624 -26.53 5.45 -8.68
C LEU A 624 -26.57 6.02 -10.11
N ARG A 625 -26.21 5.22 -11.11
CA ARG A 625 -26.32 5.57 -12.54
C ARG A 625 -27.63 5.07 -13.17
N ASN A 626 -28.57 4.57 -12.36
CA ASN A 626 -29.83 3.95 -12.79
C ASN A 626 -29.64 2.83 -13.83
N GLN A 627 -28.50 2.11 -13.78
CA GLN A 627 -28.21 0.96 -14.66
C GLN A 627 -28.78 -0.35 -14.13
N ILE A 628 -29.15 -0.38 -12.85
CA ILE A 628 -29.75 -1.51 -12.13
C ILE A 628 -30.78 -0.91 -11.15
N PRO A 629 -31.99 -1.50 -10.96
CA PRO A 629 -32.99 -0.97 -10.03
C PRO A 629 -32.47 -0.83 -8.59
N PRO A 630 -32.94 0.17 -7.82
CA PRO A 630 -32.38 0.51 -6.51
C PRO A 630 -32.50 -0.62 -5.48
N ASP A 631 -33.49 -1.50 -5.61
CA ASP A 631 -33.73 -2.62 -4.69
C ASP A 631 -32.66 -3.74 -4.80
N SER A 632 -31.76 -3.65 -5.79
CA SER A 632 -30.62 -4.56 -5.91
C SER A 632 -29.42 -4.18 -5.04
N ARG A 633 -29.42 -3.00 -4.40
CA ARG A 633 -28.27 -2.44 -3.64
C ARG A 633 -27.69 -3.35 -2.56
N TYR A 634 -28.42 -4.37 -2.14
CA TYR A 634 -28.06 -5.27 -1.05
C TYR A 634 -27.66 -6.69 -1.50
N SER A 635 -27.75 -7.03 -2.80
CA SER A 635 -27.40 -8.38 -3.29
C SER A 635 -26.79 -8.40 -4.69
N LEU A 636 -25.53 -8.81 -4.77
CA LEU A 636 -24.76 -8.99 -6.01
C LEU A 636 -25.40 -10.03 -6.96
N TRP A 637 -26.09 -11.03 -6.41
CA TRP A 637 -26.72 -12.12 -7.16
C TRP A 637 -27.92 -11.64 -8.02
N ARG A 638 -28.56 -10.52 -7.66
CA ARG A 638 -29.77 -10.00 -8.31
C ARG A 638 -29.55 -9.48 -9.75
N SER A 639 -28.31 -9.49 -10.26
CA SER A 639 -27.95 -9.08 -11.63
C SER A 639 -26.89 -10.02 -12.26
N PRO A 640 -27.28 -11.27 -12.60
CA PRO A 640 -26.33 -12.36 -12.84
C PRO A 640 -25.31 -12.08 -13.95
N ARG A 641 -25.74 -11.49 -15.07
CA ARG A 641 -24.89 -11.21 -16.24
C ARG A 641 -23.93 -10.02 -16.06
N LEU A 642 -24.22 -9.07 -15.16
CA LEU A 642 -23.51 -7.78 -15.04
C LEU A 642 -22.55 -7.69 -13.85
N LEU A 643 -22.88 -8.37 -12.75
CA LEU A 643 -22.10 -8.36 -11.51
C LEU A 643 -21.64 -9.76 -11.12
N PHE A 644 -22.56 -10.72 -10.95
CA PHE A 644 -22.24 -12.03 -10.35
C PHE A 644 -21.30 -12.89 -11.22
N LEU A 645 -21.63 -13.15 -12.48
CA LEU A 645 -20.79 -14.01 -13.33
C LEU A 645 -19.38 -13.40 -13.55
N PRO A 646 -19.22 -12.08 -13.84
CA PRO A 646 -17.91 -11.43 -13.84
C PRO A 646 -17.16 -11.48 -12.49
N LEU A 647 -17.85 -11.44 -11.36
CA LEU A 647 -17.26 -11.61 -10.03
C LEU A 647 -16.74 -13.04 -9.86
N VAL A 648 -17.53 -14.06 -10.16
CA VAL A 648 -17.11 -15.47 -10.05
C VAL A 648 -15.91 -15.74 -10.96
N THR A 649 -15.89 -15.26 -12.20
CA THR A 649 -14.73 -15.45 -13.09
C THR A 649 -13.48 -14.72 -12.58
N GLU A 650 -13.60 -13.50 -12.02
CA GLU A 650 -12.43 -12.81 -11.45
C GLU A 650 -11.95 -13.44 -10.13
N LEU A 651 -12.86 -14.01 -9.32
CA LEU A 651 -12.50 -14.77 -8.12
C LEU A 651 -11.77 -16.06 -8.48
N LEU A 652 -12.25 -16.83 -9.46
CA LEU A 652 -11.56 -18.04 -9.95
C LEU A 652 -10.17 -17.70 -10.51
N LEU A 653 -10.06 -16.70 -11.40
CA LEU A 653 -8.79 -16.26 -11.98
C LEU A 653 -7.78 -15.72 -10.94
N CYS A 654 -8.25 -15.23 -9.78
CA CYS A 654 -7.38 -14.78 -8.69
C CYS A 654 -7.16 -15.86 -7.61
N GLY A 655 -8.00 -16.89 -7.55
CA GLY A 655 -8.05 -17.90 -6.50
C GLY A 655 -7.37 -19.22 -6.83
N VAL A 656 -7.05 -19.50 -8.10
CA VAL A 656 -6.22 -20.67 -8.45
C VAL A 656 -4.75 -20.41 -8.07
N PHE A 657 -4.22 -21.29 -7.22
CA PHE A 657 -2.81 -21.52 -6.87
C PHE A 657 -2.69 -22.90 -6.22
N LEU A 658 -1.47 -23.43 -6.07
CA LEU A 658 -1.22 -24.63 -5.27
C LEU A 658 -1.16 -24.24 -3.78
N PRO A 659 -1.98 -24.84 -2.89
CA PRO A 659 -1.90 -24.57 -1.46
C PRO A 659 -0.55 -25.03 -0.87
N PRO A 660 -0.08 -24.43 0.23
CA PRO A 660 1.12 -24.87 0.93
C PRO A 660 0.97 -26.32 1.44
N LEU A 661 2.10 -26.95 1.75
CA LEU A 661 2.26 -28.32 2.25
C LEU A 661 1.92 -29.43 1.23
N VAL A 662 1.36 -29.09 0.06
CA VAL A 662 1.03 -30.05 -1.00
C VAL A 662 2.20 -30.19 -1.98
N HIS A 663 3.09 -31.13 -1.69
CA HIS A 663 4.31 -31.40 -2.44
C HIS A 663 4.15 -32.54 -3.46
N GLY A 664 5.03 -32.60 -4.46
CA GLY A 664 5.13 -33.74 -5.38
C GLY A 664 6.03 -33.47 -6.59
N ARG A 665 6.13 -34.44 -7.50
CA ARG A 665 6.77 -34.27 -8.81
C ARG A 665 5.80 -34.67 -9.92
N VAL A 666 5.71 -33.85 -10.96
CA VAL A 666 4.89 -34.11 -12.15
C VAL A 666 5.82 -34.53 -13.28
N TYR A 667 5.71 -35.80 -13.68
CA TYR A 667 6.49 -36.40 -14.77
C TYR A 667 5.79 -36.18 -16.10
N PHE A 668 6.55 -35.81 -17.13
CA PHE A 668 6.09 -35.59 -18.49
C PHE A 668 6.88 -36.46 -19.48
N ASP A 669 6.18 -36.97 -20.50
CA ASP A 669 6.69 -37.86 -21.54
C ASP A 669 6.28 -37.30 -22.92
N GLU A 670 7.03 -36.32 -23.41
CA GLU A 670 6.72 -35.64 -24.68
C GLU A 670 7.25 -36.46 -25.87
N VAL A 671 6.38 -37.16 -26.61
CA VAL A 671 6.76 -37.82 -27.86
C VAL A 671 7.27 -36.80 -28.89
N ARG A 672 8.50 -36.97 -29.39
CA ARG A 672 9.11 -36.07 -30.39
C ARG A 672 9.27 -36.71 -31.76
N TYR A 673 9.64 -37.99 -31.83
CA TYR A 673 9.70 -38.75 -33.07
C TYR A 673 9.00 -40.09 -32.88
N THR A 674 8.03 -40.40 -33.74
CA THR A 674 7.49 -41.75 -33.90
C THR A 674 8.34 -42.51 -34.90
N LEU A 675 8.77 -43.73 -34.56
CA LEU A 675 9.48 -44.58 -35.51
C LEU A 675 8.44 -45.27 -36.42
N PRO A 676 8.70 -45.40 -37.74
CA PRO A 676 7.84 -46.18 -38.59
C PRO A 676 7.86 -47.66 -38.14
N ARG A 677 6.71 -48.34 -38.22
CA ARG A 677 6.62 -49.80 -38.00
C ARG A 677 7.33 -50.54 -39.14
N ALA A 678 8.65 -50.64 -39.04
CA ALA A 678 9.51 -51.30 -40.02
C ALA A 678 10.12 -52.59 -39.43
N THR A 679 10.09 -53.66 -40.21
CA THR A 679 10.59 -54.99 -39.85
C THR A 679 12.12 -55.08 -40.00
N LEU A 680 12.85 -54.35 -39.16
CA LEU A 680 14.31 -54.32 -39.14
C LEU A 680 14.84 -54.84 -37.79
N ALA A 681 15.82 -55.74 -37.84
CA ALA A 681 16.40 -56.40 -36.67
C ALA A 681 17.29 -55.48 -35.80
N VAL A 682 17.46 -54.22 -36.18
CA VAL A 682 18.23 -53.21 -35.45
C VAL A 682 17.30 -52.07 -35.06
N VAL A 683 17.04 -51.94 -33.76
CA VAL A 683 16.28 -50.81 -33.20
C VAL A 683 17.15 -49.55 -33.26
N PRO A 684 16.73 -48.48 -33.96
CA PRO A 684 17.52 -47.25 -34.02
C PRO A 684 17.51 -46.55 -32.66
N ALA A 685 18.70 -46.33 -32.09
CA ALA A 685 18.84 -45.65 -30.80
C ALA A 685 18.41 -44.17 -30.90
N CYS A 686 17.58 -43.73 -29.95
CA CYS A 686 17.17 -42.32 -29.88
C CYS A 686 18.37 -41.41 -29.57
N PRO A 687 18.51 -40.25 -30.27
CA PRO A 687 19.58 -39.31 -29.98
C PRO A 687 19.34 -38.62 -28.63
N ARG A 688 20.38 -38.60 -27.77
CA ARG A 688 20.33 -37.91 -26.46
C ARG A 688 19.94 -36.43 -26.66
N PRO A 689 19.06 -35.85 -25.82
CA PRO A 689 18.55 -36.36 -24.55
C PRO A 689 17.27 -37.21 -24.64
N LEU A 690 16.82 -37.63 -25.83
CA LEU A 690 15.60 -38.43 -25.98
C LEU A 690 15.79 -39.87 -25.50
N THR A 691 14.81 -40.40 -24.77
CA THR A 691 14.72 -41.81 -24.38
C THR A 691 13.71 -42.53 -25.26
N MET A 692 13.86 -43.85 -25.43
CA MET A 692 12.90 -44.66 -26.20
C MET A 692 11.80 -45.16 -25.28
N THR A 693 10.54 -44.84 -25.57
CA THR A 693 9.39 -45.41 -24.85
C THR A 693 8.95 -46.72 -25.52
N PRO A 694 9.19 -47.90 -24.90
CA PRO A 694 9.01 -49.19 -25.57
C PRO A 694 7.53 -49.48 -25.90
N SER A 695 6.59 -48.94 -25.12
CA SER A 695 5.14 -49.08 -25.33
C SER A 695 4.59 -48.29 -26.53
N LYS A 696 5.34 -47.32 -27.07
CA LYS A 696 4.87 -46.43 -28.15
C LYS A 696 5.72 -46.50 -29.44
N GLN A 697 6.84 -47.24 -29.43
CA GLN A 697 7.86 -47.23 -30.50
C GLN A 697 8.26 -45.79 -30.91
N ALA A 698 8.52 -44.95 -29.90
CA ALA A 698 8.77 -43.53 -30.08
C ALA A 698 9.98 -43.06 -29.26
N CYS A 699 10.68 -42.05 -29.77
CA CYS A 699 11.63 -41.26 -29.01
C CYS A 699 10.88 -40.11 -28.32
N SER A 700 10.83 -40.16 -26.99
CA SER A 700 10.19 -39.13 -26.16
C SER A 700 11.22 -38.39 -25.30
N LEU A 701 10.85 -37.17 -24.91
CA LEU A 701 11.60 -36.31 -24.02
C LEU A 701 10.99 -36.45 -22.63
N GLN A 702 11.70 -37.12 -21.73
CA GLN A 702 11.25 -37.38 -20.36
C GLN A 702 11.86 -36.38 -19.38
N TYR A 703 11.04 -35.79 -18.53
CA TYR A 703 11.46 -34.87 -17.48
C TYR A 703 10.43 -34.80 -16.34
N SER A 704 10.83 -34.19 -15.22
CA SER A 704 9.94 -33.94 -14.08
C SER A 704 10.00 -32.48 -13.67
N TYR A 705 8.85 -31.85 -13.42
CA TYR A 705 8.78 -30.60 -12.65
C TYR A 705 8.45 -30.88 -11.18
N PRO A 706 8.86 -30.02 -10.24
CA PRO A 706 8.21 -29.93 -8.92
C PRO A 706 6.72 -29.55 -9.12
N LEU A 707 5.81 -30.11 -8.31
CA LEU A 707 4.34 -29.90 -8.41
C LEU A 707 3.95 -28.41 -8.32
N GLU A 708 4.76 -27.64 -7.61
CA GLU A 708 4.78 -26.20 -7.50
C GLU A 708 4.68 -25.50 -8.86
N ILE A 709 5.06 -26.14 -9.99
CA ILE A 709 4.88 -25.64 -11.37
C ILE A 709 3.44 -25.21 -11.68
N VAL A 710 2.45 -25.77 -10.98
CA VAL A 710 1.03 -25.33 -11.03
C VAL A 710 0.89 -23.84 -10.69
N ASN A 711 1.77 -23.26 -9.87
CA ASN A 711 1.80 -21.83 -9.59
C ASN A 711 2.16 -20.96 -10.80
N MET A 712 2.61 -21.51 -11.95
CA MET A 712 2.67 -20.75 -13.21
C MET A 712 1.31 -20.19 -13.64
N ILE A 713 0.19 -20.81 -13.23
CA ILE A 713 -1.17 -20.29 -13.48
C ILE A 713 -1.37 -18.90 -12.83
N VAL A 714 -0.61 -18.55 -11.78
CA VAL A 714 -0.62 -17.21 -11.16
C VAL A 714 -0.21 -16.11 -12.15
N LEU A 715 0.54 -16.42 -13.21
CA LEU A 715 0.85 -15.47 -14.29
C LEU A 715 -0.40 -14.93 -15.00
N LEU A 716 -1.52 -15.67 -15.01
CA LEU A 716 -2.79 -15.16 -15.55
C LEU A 716 -3.26 -13.89 -14.82
N ARG A 717 -2.86 -13.69 -13.55
CA ARG A 717 -3.18 -12.49 -12.76
C ARG A 717 -2.54 -11.22 -13.33
N LEU A 718 -1.59 -11.33 -14.27
CA LEU A 718 -1.06 -10.19 -15.04
C LEU A 718 -2.15 -9.42 -15.83
N TYR A 719 -3.33 -10.01 -16.09
CA TYR A 719 -4.48 -9.29 -16.67
C TYR A 719 -4.90 -8.03 -15.87
N TRP A 720 -4.55 -7.94 -14.57
CA TRP A 720 -4.73 -6.72 -13.79
C TRP A 720 -3.89 -5.55 -14.31
N PHE A 721 -2.72 -5.76 -14.92
CA PHE A 721 -1.87 -4.68 -15.43
C PHE A 721 -2.54 -3.91 -16.58
N ALA A 722 -3.38 -4.55 -17.41
CA ALA A 722 -4.19 -3.86 -18.41
C ALA A 722 -5.14 -2.80 -17.79
N ARG A 723 -5.43 -2.89 -16.49
CA ARG A 723 -6.27 -1.96 -15.73
C ARG A 723 -5.48 -0.78 -15.15
N VAL A 724 -4.14 -0.82 -15.15
CA VAL A 724 -3.28 0.31 -14.78
C VAL A 724 -3.62 1.52 -15.64
N ILE A 725 -3.77 1.33 -16.95
CA ILE A 725 -4.07 2.37 -17.93
C ILE A 725 -5.40 3.07 -17.61
N ARG A 726 -6.49 2.30 -17.45
CA ARG A 726 -7.80 2.82 -17.00
C ARG A 726 -7.67 3.54 -15.66
N ASN A 727 -6.93 2.98 -14.71
CA ASN A 727 -6.80 3.54 -13.36
C ASN A 727 -6.07 4.88 -13.38
N GLN A 728 -4.94 5.00 -14.08
CA GLN A 728 -4.21 6.26 -14.27
C GLN A 728 -5.07 7.33 -14.98
N LEU A 729 -5.78 6.95 -16.05
CA LEU A 729 -6.70 7.85 -16.75
C LEU A 729 -7.85 8.31 -15.83
N SER A 730 -8.48 7.40 -15.10
CA SER A 730 -9.55 7.72 -14.15
C SER A 730 -9.09 8.61 -13.00
N LYS A 731 -7.83 8.46 -12.54
CA LYS A 731 -7.23 9.35 -11.55
C LYS A 731 -7.06 10.75 -12.09
N GLN A 732 -6.58 10.91 -13.34
CA GLN A 732 -6.44 12.22 -13.98
C GLN A 732 -7.82 12.90 -14.15
N LEU A 733 -8.78 12.22 -14.79
CA LEU A 733 -10.15 12.72 -15.01
C LEU A 733 -10.90 13.12 -13.72
N VAL A 734 -10.52 12.57 -12.56
CA VAL A 734 -11.20 12.82 -11.27
C VAL A 734 -10.39 13.73 -10.33
N ALA A 735 -9.07 13.86 -10.55
CA ALA A 735 -8.17 14.74 -9.80
C ALA A 735 -8.05 16.13 -10.41
N ASP A 736 -8.20 16.27 -11.73
CA ASP A 736 -8.33 17.59 -12.34
C ASP A 736 -9.50 18.35 -11.70
N LYS A 737 -9.29 19.66 -11.52
CA LYS A 737 -10.36 20.53 -11.02
C LYS A 737 -11.39 20.70 -12.14
N ALA A 738 -12.66 20.62 -11.79
CA ALA A 738 -13.76 20.68 -12.76
C ALA A 738 -14.01 22.13 -13.20
N THR A 739 -13.05 22.70 -13.92
CA THR A 739 -13.05 24.10 -14.41
C THR A 739 -13.06 24.22 -15.94
N THR A 740 -12.96 23.09 -16.67
CA THR A 740 -12.89 23.06 -18.15
C THR A 740 -13.68 21.93 -18.82
N LEU A 741 -13.98 20.83 -18.12
CA LEU A 741 -14.78 19.73 -18.65
C LEU A 741 -16.25 19.86 -18.24
N ASN A 742 -17.13 20.12 -19.21
CA ASN A 742 -18.57 20.19 -18.99
C ASN A 742 -19.10 18.88 -18.36
N PRO A 743 -19.84 18.95 -17.23
CA PRO A 743 -20.28 17.74 -16.51
C PRO A 743 -21.21 16.86 -17.35
N THR A 744 -21.92 17.45 -18.33
CA THR A 744 -22.76 16.75 -19.32
C THR A 744 -22.01 15.72 -20.16
N ILE A 745 -20.70 15.87 -20.36
CA ILE A 745 -19.86 14.91 -21.09
C ILE A 745 -19.62 13.64 -20.25
N LEU A 746 -19.63 13.76 -18.92
CA LEU A 746 -19.46 12.64 -17.98
C LEU A 746 -20.79 11.99 -17.56
N THR A 747 -21.91 12.71 -17.63
CA THR A 747 -23.26 12.18 -17.32
C THR A 747 -24.02 11.70 -18.55
N GLY A 748 -23.68 12.16 -19.76
CA GLY A 748 -24.30 11.72 -21.00
C GLY A 748 -24.13 10.23 -21.27
N LYS A 749 -25.15 9.60 -21.87
CA LYS A 749 -25.23 8.14 -22.15
C LYS A 749 -24.08 7.55 -22.99
N GLY A 750 -23.19 8.37 -23.57
CA GLY A 750 -22.25 7.97 -24.62
C GLY A 750 -20.82 7.58 -24.22
N VAL A 751 -20.36 7.82 -22.97
CA VAL A 751 -18.94 7.59 -22.61
C VAL A 751 -18.75 6.31 -21.76
N PRO A 752 -18.22 5.21 -22.34
CA PRO A 752 -18.02 3.94 -21.62
C PRO A 752 -16.71 3.96 -20.82
N ALA A 753 -16.60 4.85 -19.83
CA ALA A 753 -15.42 5.00 -18.94
C ALA A 753 -15.11 3.73 -18.09
N ASP A 754 -16.06 2.81 -18.00
CA ASP A 754 -15.87 1.47 -17.42
C ASP A 754 -15.07 0.51 -18.31
N SER A 755 -15.04 0.76 -19.63
CA SER A 755 -14.45 -0.15 -20.61
C SER A 755 -12.93 0.02 -20.70
N LEU A 756 -12.22 -1.13 -20.73
CA LEU A 756 -10.76 -1.15 -20.83
C LEU A 756 -10.28 -0.70 -22.21
N TRP A 757 -10.99 -1.05 -23.27
CA TRP A 757 -10.64 -0.72 -24.66
C TRP A 757 -10.70 0.78 -24.96
N TRP A 758 -11.75 1.48 -24.50
CA TRP A 758 -11.82 2.94 -24.60
C TRP A 758 -10.70 3.60 -23.79
N SER A 759 -10.46 3.11 -22.57
CA SER A 759 -9.39 3.61 -21.69
C SER A 759 -8.00 3.45 -22.31
N PHE A 760 -7.76 2.31 -22.99
CA PHE A 760 -6.53 2.05 -23.73
C PHE A 760 -6.38 3.03 -24.91
N ARG A 761 -7.38 3.10 -25.80
CA ARG A 761 -7.37 4.01 -26.97
C ARG A 761 -7.11 5.46 -26.58
N ILE A 762 -7.78 5.97 -25.55
CA ILE A 762 -7.59 7.35 -25.08
C ILE A 762 -6.19 7.55 -24.46
N SER A 763 -5.70 6.62 -23.65
CA SER A 763 -4.36 6.77 -23.06
C SER A 763 -3.23 6.61 -24.09
N PHE A 764 -3.44 5.80 -25.12
CA PHE A 764 -2.52 5.63 -26.25
C PHE A 764 -2.45 6.95 -27.04
N ALA A 765 -3.60 7.46 -27.51
CA ALA A 765 -3.68 8.74 -28.24
C ALA A 765 -3.19 9.97 -27.44
N LEU A 766 -3.19 9.94 -26.10
CA LEU A 766 -2.68 11.02 -25.26
C LEU A 766 -1.18 10.93 -24.96
N ARG A 767 -0.63 9.72 -24.77
CA ARG A 767 0.77 9.49 -24.31
C ARG A 767 1.31 8.14 -24.85
N PRO A 768 1.44 7.98 -26.18
CA PRO A 768 1.67 6.68 -26.81
C PRO A 768 3.01 6.07 -26.36
N SER A 769 4.08 6.86 -26.39
CA SER A 769 5.43 6.45 -25.96
C SER A 769 5.49 5.90 -24.54
N LYS A 770 4.73 6.46 -23.60
CA LYS A 770 4.71 5.98 -22.20
C LYS A 770 3.92 4.69 -22.05
N VAL A 771 2.76 4.58 -22.71
CA VAL A 771 1.97 3.33 -22.72
C VAL A 771 2.77 2.20 -23.35
N LEU A 772 3.37 2.45 -24.50
CA LEU A 772 4.08 1.45 -25.28
C LEU A 772 5.40 1.02 -24.63
N LEU A 773 6.16 1.93 -24.00
CA LEU A 773 7.33 1.55 -23.18
C LEU A 773 6.92 0.64 -22.00
N THR A 774 5.81 0.93 -21.32
CA THR A 774 5.33 0.04 -20.24
C THR A 774 4.87 -1.32 -20.77
N LEU A 775 4.27 -1.38 -21.97
CA LEU A 775 3.88 -2.65 -22.61
C LEU A 775 5.12 -3.46 -23.01
N PHE A 776 6.15 -2.83 -23.58
CA PHE A 776 7.41 -3.49 -23.92
C PHE A 776 8.07 -4.15 -22.70
N VAL A 777 8.35 -3.35 -21.66
CA VAL A 777 9.10 -3.83 -20.49
C VAL A 777 8.32 -4.91 -19.72
N THR A 778 6.99 -4.79 -19.61
CA THR A 778 6.19 -5.82 -18.94
C THR A 778 6.06 -7.11 -19.75
N LEU A 779 5.91 -7.02 -21.08
CA LEU A 779 5.89 -8.19 -21.96
C LEU A 779 7.25 -8.91 -21.99
N TRP A 780 8.33 -8.16 -22.21
CA TRP A 780 9.69 -8.72 -22.26
C TRP A 780 10.07 -9.41 -20.94
N ALA A 781 9.95 -8.73 -19.80
CA ALA A 781 10.33 -9.29 -18.51
C ALA A 781 9.46 -10.49 -18.09
N SER A 782 8.15 -10.46 -18.34
CA SER A 782 7.25 -11.58 -17.98
C SER A 782 7.46 -12.80 -18.86
N THR A 783 7.75 -12.62 -20.15
CA THR A 783 8.00 -13.73 -21.07
C THR A 783 9.39 -14.34 -20.85
N ALA A 784 10.41 -13.52 -20.57
CA ALA A 784 11.72 -14.00 -20.15
C ALA A 784 11.65 -14.84 -18.86
N ALA A 785 10.98 -14.30 -17.84
CA ALA A 785 10.76 -15.02 -16.58
C ALA A 785 10.06 -16.37 -16.80
N ALA A 786 8.95 -16.39 -17.56
CA ALA A 786 8.20 -17.62 -17.81
C ALA A 786 8.99 -18.66 -18.64
N VAL A 787 9.67 -18.27 -19.72
CA VAL A 787 10.53 -19.19 -20.49
C VAL A 787 11.66 -19.73 -19.61
N SER A 788 12.32 -18.86 -18.83
CA SER A 788 13.38 -19.27 -17.91
C SER A 788 12.93 -20.20 -16.79
N ILE A 789 11.63 -20.37 -16.53
CA ILE A 789 11.12 -21.33 -15.54
C ILE A 789 10.75 -22.67 -16.22
N PHE A 790 10.12 -22.62 -17.41
CA PHE A 790 9.76 -23.85 -18.11
C PHE A 790 10.98 -24.65 -18.60
N GLU A 791 12.09 -24.01 -18.98
CA GLU A 791 13.28 -24.70 -19.51
C GLU A 791 14.21 -25.30 -18.43
N ARG A 792 13.98 -25.03 -17.13
CA ARG A 792 14.87 -25.51 -16.04
C ARG A 792 15.03 -27.02 -15.84
N PRO A 793 14.14 -27.95 -16.25
CA PRO A 793 14.38 -29.38 -16.00
C PRO A 793 15.40 -29.99 -16.96
N PHE A 794 15.98 -29.20 -17.88
CA PHE A 794 17.08 -29.60 -18.76
C PHE A 794 18.28 -28.67 -18.57
N PRO A 795 19.51 -29.19 -18.45
CA PRO A 795 20.71 -28.36 -18.43
C PRO A 795 20.88 -27.69 -19.80
N SER A 796 20.65 -26.37 -19.85
CA SER A 796 20.54 -25.62 -21.10
C SER A 796 21.19 -24.24 -21.00
N LYS A 797 21.35 -23.55 -22.13
CA LYS A 797 21.74 -22.12 -22.11
C LYS A 797 20.68 -21.23 -21.46
N LEU A 798 19.42 -21.67 -21.35
CA LEU A 798 18.29 -20.87 -20.87
C LEU A 798 18.08 -20.95 -19.35
N ASP A 799 18.91 -21.74 -18.65
CA ASP A 799 18.94 -21.84 -17.19
C ASP A 799 19.36 -20.50 -16.55
N GLY A 800 20.17 -19.72 -17.29
CA GLY A 800 20.53 -18.35 -16.96
C GLY A 800 19.44 -17.36 -17.35
N GLU A 801 18.97 -16.56 -16.38
CA GLU A 801 17.93 -15.54 -16.57
C GLU A 801 18.31 -14.52 -17.65
N ASP A 802 19.61 -14.20 -17.78
CA ASP A 802 20.15 -13.28 -18.78
C ASP A 802 20.01 -13.82 -20.22
N HIS A 803 20.20 -15.13 -20.42
CA HIS A 803 20.03 -15.77 -21.72
C HIS A 803 18.54 -15.87 -22.13
N ALA A 804 17.63 -16.03 -21.16
CA ALA A 804 16.20 -15.94 -21.42
C ALA A 804 15.75 -14.50 -21.77
N LEU A 805 16.32 -13.48 -21.11
CA LEU A 805 16.12 -12.07 -21.48
C LEU A 805 16.65 -11.77 -22.89
N TRP A 806 17.81 -12.30 -23.26
CA TRP A 806 18.37 -12.19 -24.61
C TRP A 806 17.48 -12.88 -25.67
N LEU A 807 17.14 -14.15 -25.48
CA LEU A 807 16.29 -14.92 -26.39
C LEU A 807 14.94 -14.23 -26.64
N THR A 808 14.29 -13.77 -25.57
CA THR A 808 12.99 -13.08 -25.70
C THR A 808 13.11 -11.75 -26.43
N LEU A 809 14.18 -10.97 -26.21
CA LEU A 809 14.44 -9.74 -26.96
C LEU A 809 14.65 -10.00 -28.45
N VAL A 810 15.52 -10.96 -28.79
CA VAL A 810 15.84 -11.38 -30.17
C VAL A 810 14.63 -11.98 -30.90
N THR A 811 13.71 -12.60 -30.16
CA THR A 811 12.46 -13.15 -30.73
C THR A 811 11.38 -12.06 -30.87
N MET A 812 11.26 -11.14 -29.92
CA MET A 812 10.30 -10.01 -29.99
C MET A 812 10.59 -9.04 -31.13
N THR A 813 11.86 -8.90 -31.54
CA THR A 813 12.25 -8.10 -32.72
C THR A 813 12.12 -8.86 -34.04
N GLY A 814 11.82 -10.16 -34.01
CA GLY A 814 11.72 -11.01 -35.21
C GLY A 814 13.06 -11.39 -35.84
N VAL A 815 14.18 -11.26 -35.12
CA VAL A 815 15.53 -11.54 -35.65
C VAL A 815 15.89 -13.03 -35.57
N GLY A 816 15.67 -13.67 -34.42
CA GLY A 816 15.73 -15.13 -34.28
C GLY A 816 17.07 -15.81 -34.63
N TYR A 817 18.19 -15.39 -34.03
CA TYR A 817 19.53 -15.93 -34.33
C TYR A 817 19.71 -17.46 -34.20
N GLY A 818 18.91 -18.13 -33.37
CA GLY A 818 19.00 -19.59 -33.15
C GLY A 818 20.13 -20.06 -32.24
N ASP A 819 20.81 -19.13 -31.57
CA ASP A 819 21.91 -19.36 -30.61
C ASP A 819 21.46 -20.05 -29.31
N ALA A 820 20.18 -19.87 -28.95
CA ALA A 820 19.43 -20.64 -27.96
C ALA A 820 17.95 -20.76 -28.40
N TYR A 821 17.24 -21.79 -27.94
CA TYR A 821 15.81 -22.00 -28.21
C TYR A 821 15.18 -22.90 -27.13
N PRO A 822 13.86 -22.77 -26.84
CA PRO A 822 13.21 -23.61 -25.85
C PRO A 822 13.04 -25.05 -26.37
N ILE A 823 13.45 -26.00 -25.55
CA ILE A 823 13.30 -27.43 -25.79
C ILE A 823 11.89 -27.86 -25.38
N THR A 824 11.40 -27.49 -24.19
CA THR A 824 10.10 -27.95 -23.63
C THR A 824 8.89 -27.39 -24.38
N MET A 825 7.74 -28.09 -24.33
CA MET A 825 6.49 -27.53 -24.86
C MET A 825 6.04 -26.27 -24.11
N GLY A 826 6.28 -26.21 -22.79
CA GLY A 826 5.94 -25.04 -21.96
C GLY A 826 6.67 -23.77 -22.39
N GLY A 827 8.00 -23.85 -22.58
CA GLY A 827 8.80 -22.75 -23.10
C GLY A 827 8.44 -22.38 -24.54
N ARG A 828 8.14 -23.37 -25.39
CA ARG A 828 7.70 -23.16 -26.79
C ARG A 828 6.37 -22.42 -26.91
N ILE A 829 5.35 -22.81 -26.13
CA ILE A 829 4.07 -22.10 -26.08
C ILE A 829 4.27 -20.67 -25.54
N THR A 830 5.11 -20.52 -24.51
CA THR A 830 5.39 -19.22 -23.87
C THR A 830 6.12 -18.26 -24.80
N ILE A 831 7.17 -18.70 -25.53
CA ILE A 831 7.89 -17.85 -26.48
C ILE A 831 6.99 -17.48 -27.69
N ALA A 832 6.14 -18.40 -28.16
CA ALA A 832 5.26 -18.15 -29.30
C ALA A 832 4.17 -17.13 -28.97
N LEU A 833 3.44 -17.30 -27.86
CA LEU A 833 2.40 -16.35 -27.44
C LEU A 833 3.00 -15.02 -26.95
N GLY A 834 4.10 -15.11 -26.20
CA GLY A 834 4.74 -13.97 -25.56
C GLY A 834 5.59 -13.12 -26.49
N ALA A 835 6.64 -13.72 -27.05
CA ALA A 835 7.61 -12.98 -27.85
C ALA A 835 7.20 -12.85 -29.32
N VAL A 836 6.73 -13.93 -29.97
CA VAL A 836 6.37 -13.86 -31.40
C VAL A 836 5.07 -13.07 -31.60
N VAL A 837 3.94 -13.53 -31.03
CA VAL A 837 2.65 -12.83 -31.20
C VAL A 837 2.66 -11.46 -30.51
N GLY A 838 3.17 -11.37 -29.28
CA GLY A 838 3.28 -10.10 -28.57
C GLY A 838 4.25 -9.10 -29.22
N GLY A 839 5.38 -9.58 -29.77
CA GLY A 839 6.34 -8.77 -30.53
C GLY A 839 5.75 -8.23 -31.83
N LEU A 840 5.05 -9.06 -32.61
CA LEU A 840 4.34 -8.63 -33.83
C LEU A 840 3.29 -7.54 -33.54
N VAL A 841 2.51 -7.69 -32.46
CA VAL A 841 1.56 -6.66 -32.02
C VAL A 841 2.27 -5.38 -31.56
N PHE A 842 3.38 -5.49 -30.83
CA PHE A 842 4.18 -4.36 -30.40
C PHE A 842 4.80 -3.57 -31.57
N ILE A 843 5.41 -4.26 -32.53
CA ILE A 843 5.98 -3.67 -33.75
C ILE A 843 4.87 -2.99 -34.56
N SER A 844 3.72 -3.64 -34.72
CA SER A 844 2.56 -3.04 -35.41
C SER A 844 2.13 -1.72 -34.77
N LEU A 845 1.98 -1.68 -33.44
CA LEU A 845 1.63 -0.46 -32.69
C LEU A 845 2.73 0.61 -32.75
N MET A 846 4.01 0.23 -32.86
CA MET A 846 5.10 1.18 -33.08
C MET A 846 5.03 1.80 -34.47
N THR A 847 4.82 0.99 -35.52
CA THR A 847 4.75 1.51 -36.90
C THR A 847 3.57 2.45 -37.11
N SER A 848 2.41 2.21 -36.48
CA SER A 848 1.28 3.14 -36.57
C SER A 848 1.59 4.50 -35.94
N GLU A 849 2.19 4.52 -34.74
CA GLU A 849 2.55 5.77 -34.05
C GLU A 849 3.68 6.52 -34.76
N PHE A 850 4.66 5.79 -35.32
CA PHE A 850 5.72 6.39 -36.14
C PHE A 850 5.15 7.02 -37.42
N LEU A 851 4.22 6.35 -38.10
CA LEU A 851 3.55 6.88 -39.28
C LEU A 851 2.64 8.08 -38.96
N ASP A 852 1.95 8.09 -37.82
CA ASP A 852 1.12 9.23 -37.41
C ASP A 852 1.96 10.42 -36.94
N ALA A 853 3.11 10.20 -36.32
CA ALA A 853 4.10 11.24 -36.05
C ALA A 853 4.70 11.83 -37.35
N LEU A 854 5.00 10.99 -38.35
CA LEU A 854 5.54 11.43 -39.64
C LEU A 854 4.52 12.19 -40.52
N LYS A 855 3.22 11.93 -40.38
CA LYS A 855 2.19 12.69 -41.11
C LYS A 855 2.20 14.17 -40.70
N GLY A 856 2.47 14.47 -39.43
CA GLY A 856 2.43 15.84 -38.91
C GLY A 856 1.01 16.42 -38.84
N THR A 857 0.87 17.64 -38.33
CA THR A 857 -0.44 18.24 -38.08
C THR A 857 -1.11 18.78 -39.34
N ASN A 858 -2.43 18.98 -39.27
CA ASN A 858 -3.20 19.69 -40.29
C ASN A 858 -2.70 21.14 -40.53
N ARG A 859 -1.95 21.73 -39.59
CA ARG A 859 -1.34 23.06 -39.76
C ARG A 859 -0.04 22.99 -40.56
N GLU A 860 0.83 22.00 -40.30
CA GLU A 860 1.99 21.75 -41.16
C GLU A 860 1.55 21.44 -42.60
N HIS A 861 0.55 20.57 -42.80
CA HIS A 861 -0.03 20.31 -44.12
C HIS A 861 -0.52 21.59 -44.82
N ALA A 862 -1.18 22.48 -44.09
CA ALA A 862 -1.64 23.76 -44.64
C ALA A 862 -0.46 24.65 -45.08
N VAL A 863 0.57 24.77 -44.24
CA VAL A 863 1.81 25.52 -44.55
C VAL A 863 2.54 24.90 -45.75
N LEU A 864 2.72 23.58 -45.80
CA LEU A 864 3.33 22.87 -46.92
C LEU A 864 2.55 23.11 -48.22
N SER A 865 1.21 23.01 -48.20
CA SER A 865 0.38 23.28 -49.38
C SER A 865 0.47 24.74 -49.86
N ALA A 866 0.65 25.70 -48.94
CA ALA A 866 0.90 27.10 -49.27
C ALA A 866 2.31 27.32 -49.84
N MET A 867 3.33 26.66 -49.29
CA MET A 867 4.70 26.68 -49.83
C MET A 867 4.75 26.09 -51.24
N ASP A 868 4.08 24.96 -51.49
CA ASP A 868 4.04 24.34 -52.81
C ASP A 868 3.23 25.15 -53.81
N ARG A 869 2.17 25.85 -53.37
CA ARG A 869 1.52 26.90 -54.18
C ARG A 869 2.50 28.02 -54.54
N MET A 870 3.27 28.55 -53.58
CA MET A 870 4.26 29.60 -53.86
C MET A 870 5.38 29.13 -54.80
N LYS A 871 5.87 27.89 -54.65
CA LYS A 871 6.81 27.27 -55.61
C LYS A 871 6.18 27.18 -57.00
N TRP A 872 4.96 26.64 -57.11
CA TRP A 872 4.23 26.50 -58.37
C TRP A 872 4.00 27.85 -59.06
N GLU A 873 3.58 28.88 -58.34
CA GLU A 873 3.40 30.22 -58.92
C GLU A 873 4.72 30.81 -59.42
N ARG A 874 5.84 30.63 -58.71
CA ARG A 874 7.17 31.04 -59.18
C ARG A 874 7.58 30.28 -60.45
N THR A 875 7.45 28.96 -60.47
CA THR A 875 7.76 28.14 -61.66
C THR A 875 6.88 28.50 -62.85
N LEU A 876 5.58 28.73 -62.64
CA LEU A 876 4.65 29.13 -63.69
C LEU A 876 5.03 30.49 -64.30
N ARG A 877 5.39 31.47 -63.48
CA ARG A 877 5.87 32.80 -63.93
C ARG A 877 7.18 32.67 -64.73
N VAL A 878 8.13 31.83 -64.29
CA VAL A 878 9.38 31.57 -65.02
C VAL A 878 9.13 30.86 -66.36
N CYS A 879 8.23 29.86 -66.41
CA CYS A 879 7.86 29.19 -67.66
C CYS A 879 7.11 30.12 -68.62
N ALA A 880 6.25 31.02 -68.10
CA ALA A 880 5.60 32.06 -68.90
C ALA A 880 6.63 33.03 -69.49
N ALA A 881 7.58 33.53 -68.69
CA ALA A 881 8.64 34.42 -69.16
C ALA A 881 9.55 33.75 -70.22
N ARG A 882 9.88 32.45 -70.06
CA ARG A 882 10.60 31.68 -71.08
C ARG A 882 9.79 31.52 -72.38
N LEU A 883 8.50 31.23 -72.28
CA LEU A 883 7.59 31.13 -73.43
C LEU A 883 7.48 32.46 -74.19
N ILE A 884 7.29 33.58 -73.48
CA ILE A 884 7.24 34.93 -74.06
C ILE A 884 8.58 35.26 -74.73
N ARG A 885 9.72 34.98 -74.06
CA ARG A 885 11.05 35.16 -74.65
C ARG A 885 11.25 34.34 -75.91
N ALA A 886 10.89 33.06 -75.92
CA ALA A 886 11.03 32.20 -77.09
C ALA A 886 10.14 32.65 -78.27
N ALA A 887 8.91 33.08 -77.97
CA ALA A 887 7.99 33.64 -78.98
C ALA A 887 8.53 34.94 -79.57
N TRP A 888 9.05 35.84 -78.73
CA TRP A 888 9.69 37.09 -79.17
C TRP A 888 10.95 36.82 -80.00
N GLN A 889 11.84 35.92 -79.56
CA GLN A 889 13.02 35.53 -80.34
C GLN A 889 12.64 34.96 -81.70
N ARG A 890 11.59 34.13 -81.80
CA ARG A 890 11.09 33.62 -83.08
C ARG A 890 10.50 34.73 -83.96
N HIS A 891 9.79 35.68 -83.37
CA HIS A 891 9.26 36.86 -84.08
C HIS A 891 10.38 37.76 -84.62
N CYS A 892 11.42 38.04 -83.83
CA CYS A 892 12.59 38.78 -84.28
C CYS A 892 13.29 38.08 -85.45
N VAL A 893 13.58 36.78 -85.34
CA VAL A 893 14.17 36.00 -86.44
C VAL A 893 13.30 36.05 -87.71
N ARG A 894 11.97 35.98 -87.57
CA ARG A 894 11.02 36.12 -88.69
C ARG A 894 10.93 37.53 -89.27
N SER A 895 11.27 38.56 -88.50
CA SER A 895 11.43 39.93 -89.02
C SER A 895 12.74 40.06 -89.81
N THR A 896 13.82 39.45 -89.32
CA THR A 896 15.14 39.41 -89.99
C THR A 896 15.19 38.43 -91.18
N GLU A 897 14.26 37.47 -91.30
CA GLU A 897 14.11 36.55 -92.44
C GLU A 897 14.00 37.27 -93.80
N ARG A 898 13.64 38.56 -93.82
CA ARG A 898 13.72 39.44 -95.02
C ARG A 898 15.14 39.60 -95.60
N GLY A 899 16.18 39.19 -94.86
CA GLY A 899 17.59 39.25 -95.26
C GLY A 899 18.33 37.92 -95.02
N GLY A 900 17.90 36.83 -95.67
CA GLY A 900 18.74 35.65 -95.90
C GLY A 900 19.19 34.86 -94.65
N THR A 901 18.28 34.50 -93.75
CA THR A 901 18.62 33.71 -92.55
C THR A 901 18.66 32.20 -92.81
N THR A 902 19.59 31.50 -92.15
CA THR A 902 19.78 30.05 -92.32
C THR A 902 18.65 29.23 -91.69
N GLN A 903 18.06 28.29 -92.44
CA GLN A 903 16.95 27.40 -92.01
C GLN A 903 17.20 26.62 -90.69
N ARG A 904 18.46 26.50 -90.26
CA ARG A 904 18.86 25.86 -89.00
C ARG A 904 18.53 26.71 -87.75
N SER A 905 18.49 28.03 -87.85
CA SER A 905 18.17 28.94 -86.73
C SER A 905 16.66 29.09 -86.50
N THR A 906 15.88 29.03 -87.58
CA THR A 906 14.41 29.05 -87.54
C THR A 906 13.88 27.78 -86.88
N TRP A 907 14.35 26.60 -87.31
CA TRP A 907 14.08 25.31 -86.65
C TRP A 907 14.47 25.30 -85.16
N ALA A 908 15.62 25.86 -84.80
CA ALA A 908 16.08 25.90 -83.41
C ALA A 908 15.16 26.78 -82.52
N THR A 909 14.71 27.92 -83.04
CA THR A 909 13.79 28.83 -82.32
C THR A 909 12.37 28.28 -82.23
N ASP A 910 11.84 27.65 -83.29
CA ASP A 910 10.55 26.94 -83.26
C ASP A 910 10.57 25.76 -82.26
N ARG A 911 11.67 24.99 -82.21
CA ARG A 911 11.83 23.89 -81.25
C ARG A 911 11.85 24.38 -79.80
N GLU A 912 12.54 25.48 -79.49
CA GLU A 912 12.58 26.04 -78.13
C GLU A 912 11.25 26.71 -77.74
N LEU A 913 10.54 27.30 -78.70
CA LEU A 913 9.17 27.81 -78.52
C LEU A 913 8.19 26.68 -78.18
N LEU A 914 8.15 25.60 -78.96
CA LEU A 914 7.29 24.45 -78.70
C LEU A 914 7.61 23.78 -77.36
N LYS A 915 8.90 23.61 -77.04
CA LYS A 915 9.38 23.10 -75.75
C LYS A 915 8.95 23.99 -74.59
N SER A 916 9.07 25.31 -74.71
CA SER A 916 8.64 26.27 -73.69
C SER A 916 7.11 26.27 -73.51
N ALA A 917 6.36 26.17 -74.61
CA ALA A 917 4.90 26.06 -74.58
C ALA A 917 4.43 24.76 -73.91
N GLN A 918 5.10 23.63 -74.19
CA GLN A 918 4.84 22.34 -73.56
C GLN A 918 5.18 22.37 -72.06
N GLN A 919 6.32 22.95 -71.67
CA GLN A 919 6.68 23.14 -70.25
C GLN A 919 5.65 24.01 -69.51
N PHE A 920 5.25 25.15 -70.08
CA PHE A 920 4.20 26.00 -69.50
C PHE A 920 2.85 25.26 -69.39
N LYS A 921 2.45 24.51 -70.43
CA LYS A 921 1.23 23.68 -70.43
C LYS A 921 1.29 22.58 -69.35
N MET A 922 2.44 21.96 -69.12
CA MET A 922 2.64 20.99 -68.03
C MET A 922 2.58 21.66 -66.66
N CYS A 923 3.28 22.77 -66.44
CA CYS A 923 3.24 23.51 -65.17
C CYS A 923 1.81 24.00 -64.85
N ARG A 924 1.09 24.55 -65.83
CA ARG A 924 -0.31 25.00 -65.66
C ARG A 924 -1.26 23.85 -65.33
N ARG A 925 -1.03 22.64 -65.89
CA ARG A 925 -1.81 21.44 -65.55
C ARG A 925 -1.45 20.86 -64.17
N ARG A 926 -0.18 20.88 -63.78
CA ARG A 926 0.30 20.44 -62.45
C ARG A 926 0.08 21.50 -61.36
N LYS A 927 -1.14 22.06 -61.27
CA LYS A 927 -1.52 22.96 -60.17
C LYS A 927 -1.64 22.14 -58.86
N PRO A 928 -1.00 22.53 -57.75
CA PRO A 928 -1.12 21.79 -56.48
C PRO A 928 -2.57 21.79 -55.97
N MET A 929 -3.02 20.61 -55.55
CA MET A 929 -4.41 20.38 -55.13
C MET A 929 -4.72 21.19 -53.86
N HIS A 930 -5.90 21.80 -53.80
CA HIS A 930 -6.24 22.72 -52.71
C HIS A 930 -6.68 21.96 -51.44
N ALA A 931 -5.75 21.83 -50.48
CA ALA A 931 -6.06 21.48 -49.08
C ALA A 931 -7.10 22.42 -48.43
N SER A 932 -7.31 23.60 -49.04
CA SER A 932 -8.31 24.60 -48.69
C SER A 932 -9.71 24.04 -48.43
N HIS A 933 -10.17 23.01 -49.13
CA HIS A 933 -11.58 22.56 -49.02
C HIS A 933 -12.05 22.21 -47.60
N VAL A 934 -11.16 21.73 -46.71
CA VAL A 934 -11.50 21.40 -45.31
C VAL A 934 -11.49 22.65 -44.43
N LEU A 935 -10.45 23.48 -44.55
CA LEU A 935 -10.32 24.74 -43.80
C LEU A 935 -11.38 25.77 -44.21
N GLN A 936 -11.67 25.87 -45.51
CA GLN A 936 -12.66 26.78 -46.07
C GLN A 936 -14.08 26.38 -45.69
N LYS A 937 -14.43 25.09 -45.62
CA LYS A 937 -15.75 24.67 -45.11
C LYS A 937 -15.97 25.09 -43.65
N ARG A 938 -15.01 24.84 -42.76
CA ARG A 938 -15.10 25.27 -41.34
C ARG A 938 -14.98 26.78 -41.15
N GLY A 939 -14.16 27.44 -41.96
CA GLY A 939 -14.00 28.90 -41.96
C GLY A 939 -15.29 29.60 -42.36
N LEU A 940 -15.89 29.23 -43.51
CA LEU A 940 -17.19 29.76 -43.93
C LEU A 940 -18.28 29.43 -42.91
N SER A 941 -18.39 28.19 -42.43
CA SER A 941 -19.48 27.85 -41.49
C SER A 941 -19.41 28.63 -40.17
N ALA A 942 -18.20 28.90 -39.66
CA ALA A 942 -18.00 29.68 -38.43
C ALA A 942 -18.03 31.21 -38.67
N PHE A 943 -17.82 31.66 -39.90
CA PHE A 943 -18.04 33.05 -40.31
C PHE A 943 -19.55 33.32 -40.44
N TYR A 944 -20.25 32.54 -41.26
CA TYR A 944 -21.70 32.61 -41.41
C TYR A 944 -22.45 32.42 -40.09
N SER A 945 -22.00 31.53 -39.18
CA SER A 945 -22.69 31.39 -37.89
C SER A 945 -22.60 32.67 -37.05
N ARG A 946 -21.45 33.36 -37.03
CA ARG A 946 -21.28 34.64 -36.32
C ARG A 946 -22.07 35.78 -36.97
N GLU A 947 -22.10 35.80 -38.29
CA GLU A 947 -22.82 36.81 -39.08
C GLU A 947 -24.34 36.66 -38.88
N VAL A 948 -24.84 35.42 -38.83
CA VAL A 948 -26.23 35.10 -38.47
C VAL A 948 -26.52 35.36 -36.99
N GLU A 949 -25.59 35.07 -36.06
CA GLU A 949 -25.71 35.44 -34.64
C GLU A 949 -25.84 36.97 -34.48
N SER A 950 -24.97 37.77 -35.13
CA SER A 950 -25.05 39.23 -35.05
C SER A 950 -26.33 39.78 -35.67
N TRP A 951 -26.80 39.18 -36.76
CA TRP A 951 -28.08 39.54 -37.40
C TRP A 951 -29.28 39.22 -36.50
N MET A 952 -29.29 38.05 -35.84
CA MET A 952 -30.35 37.69 -34.88
C MET A 952 -30.36 38.64 -33.67
N VAL A 953 -29.19 39.00 -33.12
CA VAL A 953 -29.09 39.95 -32.01
C VAL A 953 -29.60 41.34 -32.42
N SER A 954 -29.25 41.83 -33.62
CA SER A 954 -29.77 43.09 -34.17
C SER A 954 -31.29 43.09 -34.25
N ARG A 955 -31.88 42.02 -34.83
CA ARG A 955 -33.34 41.92 -34.95
C ARG A 955 -34.05 41.74 -33.61
N GLN A 956 -33.45 41.06 -32.63
CA GLN A 956 -34.00 40.98 -31.28
C GLN A 956 -34.08 42.36 -30.61
N ALA A 957 -33.02 43.18 -30.72
CA ALA A 957 -33.00 44.54 -30.19
C ALA A 957 -34.07 45.44 -30.85
N GLU A 958 -34.21 45.36 -32.18
CA GLU A 958 -35.26 46.08 -32.92
C GLU A 958 -36.68 45.64 -32.52
N THR A 959 -36.92 44.34 -32.33
CA THR A 959 -38.24 43.84 -31.89
C THR A 959 -38.57 44.24 -30.45
N ALA A 960 -37.57 44.36 -29.57
CA ALA A 960 -37.78 44.86 -28.21
C ALA A 960 -38.19 46.34 -28.23
N ALA A 961 -37.44 47.20 -28.92
CA ALA A 961 -37.77 48.62 -29.04
C ALA A 961 -39.14 48.86 -29.69
N TYR A 962 -39.58 47.99 -30.61
CA TYR A 962 -40.93 48.06 -31.20
C TYR A 962 -42.03 47.63 -30.22
N LEU A 963 -41.77 46.67 -29.33
CA LEU A 963 -42.69 46.29 -28.26
C LEU A 963 -42.79 47.37 -27.19
N ASP A 964 -41.66 47.93 -26.74
CA ASP A 964 -41.62 49.05 -25.77
C ASP A 964 -42.45 50.25 -26.28
N SER A 965 -42.33 50.58 -27.58
CA SER A 965 -43.12 51.64 -28.23
C SER A 965 -44.62 51.31 -28.33
N LEU A 966 -44.99 50.03 -28.42
CA LEU A 966 -46.38 49.57 -28.48
C LEU A 966 -47.04 49.58 -27.09
N GLU A 967 -46.29 49.15 -26.07
CA GLU A 967 -46.69 49.24 -24.66
C GLU A 967 -46.90 50.71 -24.28
N GLN A 968 -45.98 51.61 -24.66
CA GLN A 968 -46.11 53.05 -24.46
C GLN A 968 -47.34 53.67 -25.17
N HIS A 969 -47.69 53.20 -26.37
CA HIS A 969 -48.93 53.61 -27.05
C HIS A 969 -50.20 53.05 -26.39
N MET A 970 -50.18 51.83 -25.87
CA MET A 970 -51.30 51.27 -25.09
C MET A 970 -51.52 52.07 -23.80
N ASP A 971 -50.43 52.46 -23.14
CA ASP A 971 -50.41 53.28 -21.92
C ASP A 971 -51.04 54.67 -22.15
N ASP A 972 -50.71 55.32 -23.27
CA ASP A 972 -51.30 56.61 -23.65
C ASP A 972 -52.79 56.46 -24.03
N VAL A 973 -53.18 55.35 -24.67
CA VAL A 973 -54.58 55.03 -24.98
C VAL A 973 -55.38 54.76 -23.70
N ASP A 974 -54.86 53.98 -22.75
CA ASP A 974 -55.55 53.71 -21.48
C ASP A 974 -55.72 55.00 -20.66
N ARG A 975 -54.69 55.85 -20.59
CA ARG A 975 -54.82 57.19 -19.99
C ARG A 975 -55.90 58.04 -20.68
N SER A 976 -56.04 57.96 -22.00
CA SER A 976 -57.10 58.66 -22.74
C SER A 976 -58.51 58.09 -22.49
N LEU A 977 -58.63 56.79 -22.23
CA LEU A 977 -59.89 56.15 -21.84
C LEU A 977 -60.26 56.50 -20.39
N GLN A 978 -59.28 56.56 -19.48
CA GLN A 978 -59.48 56.98 -18.09
C GLN A 978 -59.95 58.45 -18.00
N THR A 979 -59.46 59.35 -18.85
CA THR A 979 -59.96 60.74 -18.89
C THR A 979 -61.35 60.85 -19.51
N LEU A 980 -61.69 60.03 -20.51
CA LEU A 980 -63.04 59.97 -21.09
C LEU A 980 -64.08 59.34 -20.16
N LEU A 981 -63.69 58.44 -19.25
CA LEU A 981 -64.58 57.82 -18.25
C LEU A 981 -64.81 58.67 -16.99
N HIS A 982 -64.21 59.87 -16.93
CA HIS A 982 -64.37 60.82 -15.82
C HIS A 982 -65.19 62.09 -16.21
N VAL A 983 -65.89 62.05 -17.34
CA VAL A 983 -66.82 63.07 -17.84
C VAL A 983 -68.24 62.52 -17.91
#